data_AF-A0A3B9EKF2-F1
#
_entry.id   AF-A0A3B9EKF2-F1
#
_cell.length_a   1.000
_cell.length_b   1.000
_cell.length_c   1.000
_cell.angle_alpha   90.00
_cell.angle_beta   90.00
_cell.angle_gamma   90.00
#
_symmetry.space_group_name_H-M   'P 1'
#
loop_
_entity.id
_entity.type
_entity.pdbx_description
1 polymer ?
#
loop_
_entity_poly.entity_id
_entity_poly.type
_entity_poly.pdbx_seq_one_letter_code
_entity_poly.pdbx_strand_id
1 'polypeptide(L)'
;MTQWVYSFGNGTADGDAGMKELLGGKGANLAEMAGLGLPVPPGFTITTDVCTYYYDHEKTYPDDLKAAVATALAKVEDGLGRTFGSTDKPLLVSVRSGARASMPGMMDTILNLGLNDETVEALAKESGDDRFAYDSYRRFIQMYSDVVLGVEHHNFEDVLEDHKDRLSKDLDTELTGDDWKAVVKDFKKLVADELGEDFPQDPQAQLWGAIGAVFGSWMNARAITYRRINDIPAAWGTAVNVQAMVFGNMGEDCATGVCFTRNPSTGDNHFYGEFLINAQGEDVVAGIRTPQPLTEYERENQESNLQSMETAMPAVFKELVAVRDKLERHYKDMQDMEFTIERSKLWMLQTRSGKRTAKAALKIAVDMVAEDLISKEDAVARVDPAQLDQLLHPTLDDKAEKNVIGRGLPASPGAATGMIVFSAEDAEAWVDKGEKVILCRTETSPEDITGMHVSEGILTTRGGMTSHAAVVARGMGTPCVSGAGELRVDYNTKTLHAMGQTLEEGAVITLDGSTGEIILGEVPMIQPEVSGDFGDLMAWVDEVKVIGVRANAETPLDALTAKKFGAEGIGLSRTEHMFFDPHRIVHMRQMILARDEGERRKALDKLLPHQRQDFLELFHIMDGLPITIRLLDPPLNEFLPHTDEELAEVAEAAGVTTEDVRVRRAELDESNPMLGHRGCRLAIAYPEICEMQARAIFEAQAEIMKEGKKAFPEVMVPLVSLKKELQVQKEIIDRVAKEVMKEQGIDLPYMVG
;
A
#
# COMPACT_ATOMS: atom_id res chain seq x y z
N MET A 1 33.60 8.69 -26.28
CA MET A 1 33.86 8.04 -24.97
C MET A 1 32.57 8.12 -24.19
N THR A 2 32.14 7.01 -23.60
CA THR A 2 30.95 6.98 -22.74
C THR A 2 31.33 7.62 -21.41
N GLN A 3 30.46 8.48 -20.86
CA GLN A 3 30.72 9.10 -19.56
C GLN A 3 30.18 8.21 -18.45
N TRP A 4 31.07 7.61 -17.66
CA TRP A 4 30.73 6.67 -16.59
C TRP A 4 30.59 7.30 -15.20
N VAL A 5 31.13 8.50 -15.02
CA VAL A 5 31.24 9.18 -13.73
C VAL A 5 30.73 10.61 -13.86
N TYR A 6 29.89 11.03 -12.91
CA TYR A 6 29.27 12.35 -12.84
C TYR A 6 29.58 12.99 -11.50
N SER A 7 30.25 14.13 -11.50
CA SER A 7 30.66 14.84 -10.28
C SER A 7 29.54 15.73 -9.76
N PHE A 8 29.48 15.96 -8.45
CA PHE A 8 28.60 16.94 -7.81
C PHE A 8 29.29 17.60 -6.62
N GLY A 9 28.90 18.84 -6.31
CA GLY A 9 29.39 19.58 -5.14
C GLY A 9 29.90 20.98 -5.48
N ASN A 10 30.20 21.77 -4.46
CA ASN A 10 30.73 23.15 -4.59
C ASN A 10 29.89 24.06 -5.51
N GLY A 11 28.57 23.88 -5.53
CA GLY A 11 27.64 24.68 -6.35
C GLY A 11 27.57 24.26 -7.83
N THR A 12 28.15 23.12 -8.20
CA THR A 12 28.15 22.59 -9.57
C THR A 12 27.85 21.10 -9.60
N ALA A 13 27.30 20.60 -10.71
CA ALA A 13 27.13 19.18 -10.96
C ALA A 13 27.20 18.86 -12.45
N ASP A 14 27.65 17.65 -12.78
CA ASP A 14 27.69 17.12 -14.15
C ASP A 14 26.32 16.54 -14.59
N GLY A 15 25.35 16.44 -13.68
CA GLY A 15 24.00 15.89 -13.92
C GLY A 15 22.89 16.65 -13.18
N ASP A 16 21.66 16.14 -13.25
CA ASP A 16 20.46 16.78 -12.69
C ASP A 16 19.38 15.75 -12.28
N ALA A 17 18.27 16.23 -11.71
CA ALA A 17 17.13 15.39 -11.29
C ALA A 17 16.44 14.63 -12.43
N GLY A 18 16.65 15.01 -13.69
CA GLY A 18 16.14 14.32 -14.88
C GLY A 18 16.91 13.05 -15.23
N MET A 19 18.15 12.90 -14.74
CA MET A 19 19.03 11.77 -15.04
C MET A 19 18.85 10.57 -14.08
N LYS A 20 17.66 10.41 -13.47
CA LYS A 20 17.35 9.32 -12.50
C LYS A 20 17.59 7.91 -13.04
N GLU A 21 17.44 7.70 -14.35
CA GLU A 21 17.71 6.39 -14.97
C GLU A 21 19.19 6.04 -14.96
N LEU A 22 20.06 7.05 -15.07
CA LEU A 22 21.50 6.89 -15.21
C LEU A 22 22.23 7.01 -13.86
N LEU A 23 21.82 7.96 -13.02
CA LEU A 23 22.46 8.28 -11.73
C LEU A 23 21.75 7.63 -10.53
N GLY A 24 20.64 6.94 -10.79
CA GLY A 24 19.69 6.54 -9.75
C GLY A 24 19.00 7.74 -9.10
N GLY A 25 18.07 7.46 -8.17
CA GLY A 25 17.35 8.50 -7.44
C GLY A 25 18.27 9.35 -6.57
N LYS A 26 19.24 8.72 -5.89
CA LYS A 26 20.15 9.39 -4.96
C LYS A 26 21.16 10.30 -5.69
N GLY A 27 21.84 9.78 -6.71
CA GLY A 27 22.83 10.55 -7.46
C GLY A 27 22.21 11.73 -8.20
N ALA A 28 21.04 11.54 -8.81
CA ALA A 28 20.30 12.61 -9.47
C ALA A 28 19.91 13.74 -8.49
N ASN A 29 19.42 13.39 -7.30
CA ASN A 29 19.04 14.39 -6.30
C ASN A 29 20.25 15.08 -5.65
N LEU A 30 21.39 14.39 -5.48
CA LEU A 30 22.65 14.99 -5.03
C LEU A 30 23.16 16.03 -6.04
N ALA A 31 23.12 15.67 -7.32
CA ALA A 31 23.49 16.57 -8.41
C ALA A 31 22.57 17.80 -8.47
N GLU A 32 21.26 17.59 -8.37
CA GLU A 32 20.27 18.69 -8.35
C GLU A 32 20.49 19.62 -7.15
N MET A 33 20.64 19.07 -5.94
CA MET A 33 20.91 19.87 -4.74
C MET A 33 22.19 20.71 -4.88
N ALA A 34 23.26 20.11 -5.41
CA ALA A 34 24.50 20.83 -5.67
C ALA A 34 24.32 21.93 -6.73
N GLY A 35 23.58 21.66 -7.82
CA GLY A 35 23.24 22.64 -8.86
C GLY A 35 22.36 23.78 -8.35
N LEU A 36 21.52 23.52 -7.35
CA LEU A 36 20.76 24.55 -6.62
C LEU A 36 21.66 25.37 -5.69
N GLY A 37 22.92 25.03 -5.48
CA GLY A 37 23.82 25.72 -4.55
C GLY A 37 23.50 25.43 -3.08
N LEU A 38 22.92 24.26 -2.79
CA LEU A 38 22.80 23.76 -1.42
C LEU A 38 24.15 23.23 -0.93
N PRO A 39 24.40 23.21 0.39
CA PRO A 39 25.68 22.76 0.94
C PRO A 39 25.77 21.23 0.89
N VAL A 40 26.02 20.67 -0.29
CA VAL A 40 26.21 19.22 -0.50
C VAL A 40 27.70 18.89 -0.42
N PRO A 41 28.11 17.89 0.39
CA PRO A 41 29.50 17.43 0.40
C PRO A 41 29.90 16.95 -1.00
N PRO A 42 31.07 17.36 -1.52
CA PRO A 42 31.48 17.03 -2.88
C PRO A 42 31.70 15.53 -3.05
N GLY A 43 31.38 15.04 -4.24
CA GLY A 43 31.42 13.62 -4.57
C GLY A 43 31.20 13.37 -6.05
N PHE A 44 30.94 12.12 -6.37
CA PHE A 44 30.59 11.68 -7.71
C PHE A 44 29.72 10.43 -7.71
N THR A 45 28.96 10.25 -8.78
CA THR A 45 28.12 9.08 -9.04
C THR A 45 28.69 8.27 -10.20
N ILE A 46 28.88 6.97 -9.99
CA ILE A 46 29.15 5.98 -11.03
C ILE A 46 27.81 5.45 -11.53
N THR A 47 27.60 5.47 -12.84
CA THR A 47 26.28 5.24 -13.45
C THR A 47 25.75 3.81 -13.29
N THR A 48 24.43 3.65 -13.41
CA THR A 48 23.75 2.36 -13.50
C THR A 48 24.25 1.50 -14.66
N ASP A 49 24.66 2.11 -15.78
CA ASP A 49 25.23 1.40 -16.93
C ASP A 49 26.51 0.62 -16.56
N VAL A 50 27.29 1.10 -15.59
CA VAL A 50 28.46 0.36 -15.09
C VAL A 50 28.02 -0.91 -14.34
N CYS A 51 26.91 -0.86 -13.61
CA CYS A 51 26.33 -2.05 -12.98
C CYS A 51 25.89 -3.07 -14.03
N THR A 52 25.27 -2.62 -15.12
CA THR A 52 24.89 -3.49 -16.24
C THR A 52 26.14 -4.11 -16.88
N TYR A 53 27.14 -3.30 -17.21
CA TYR A 53 28.42 -3.77 -17.74
C TYR A 53 29.06 -4.81 -16.82
N TYR A 54 29.07 -4.55 -15.51
CA TYR A 54 29.62 -5.42 -14.49
C TYR A 54 28.99 -6.81 -14.54
N TYR A 55 27.67 -6.94 -14.65
CA TYR A 55 27.03 -8.25 -14.77
C TYR A 55 27.20 -8.90 -16.15
N ASP A 56 27.21 -8.10 -17.23
CA ASP A 56 27.36 -8.61 -18.60
C ASP A 56 28.78 -9.08 -18.92
N HIS A 57 29.79 -8.60 -18.19
CA HIS A 57 31.21 -8.87 -18.42
C HIS A 57 31.87 -9.58 -17.22
N GLU A 58 31.21 -10.58 -16.66
CA GLU A 58 31.77 -11.46 -15.61
C GLU A 58 32.32 -10.70 -14.38
N LYS A 59 31.62 -9.66 -13.93
CA LYS A 59 31.99 -8.80 -12.79
C LYS A 59 33.29 -8.02 -13.00
N THR A 60 33.56 -7.63 -14.23
CA THR A 60 34.68 -6.72 -14.60
C THR A 60 34.19 -5.30 -14.84
N TYR A 61 35.12 -4.35 -15.01
CA TYR A 61 34.82 -2.93 -15.20
C TYR A 61 35.26 -2.46 -16.60
N PRO A 62 34.64 -1.40 -17.15
CA PRO A 62 35.15 -0.73 -18.35
C PRO A 62 36.59 -0.26 -18.16
N ASP A 63 37.42 -0.38 -19.20
CA ASP A 63 38.86 -0.05 -19.13
C ASP A 63 39.15 1.41 -18.73
N ASP A 64 38.28 2.33 -19.14
CA ASP A 64 38.40 3.77 -18.87
C ASP A 64 37.77 4.20 -17.53
N LEU A 65 37.02 3.33 -16.84
CA LEU A 65 36.36 3.66 -15.57
C LEU A 65 37.38 4.05 -14.49
N LYS A 66 38.50 3.32 -14.39
CA LYS A 66 39.52 3.59 -13.35
C LYS A 66 40.07 5.01 -13.44
N ALA A 67 40.36 5.47 -14.66
CA ALA A 67 40.85 6.82 -14.90
C ALA A 67 39.78 7.88 -14.62
N ALA A 68 38.52 7.60 -14.97
CA ALA A 68 37.39 8.48 -14.68
C ALA A 68 37.16 8.66 -13.17
N VAL A 69 37.18 7.57 -12.40
CA VAL A 69 37.05 7.59 -10.94
C VAL A 69 38.21 8.36 -10.30
N ALA A 70 39.45 8.12 -10.72
CA ALA A 70 40.61 8.85 -10.21
C ALA A 70 40.52 10.35 -10.49
N THR A 71 40.06 10.73 -11.69
CA THR A 71 39.85 12.15 -12.05
C THR A 71 38.76 12.80 -11.19
N ALA A 72 37.66 12.09 -10.93
CA ALA A 72 36.58 12.59 -10.08
C ALA A 72 37.01 12.71 -8.61
N LEU A 73 37.75 11.73 -8.09
CA LEU A 73 38.31 11.78 -6.73
C LEU A 73 39.27 12.96 -6.56
N ALA A 74 40.14 13.22 -7.54
CA ALA A 74 41.03 14.38 -7.52
C ALA A 74 40.28 15.71 -7.45
N LYS A 75 39.13 15.85 -8.11
CA LYS A 75 38.27 17.04 -7.97
C LYS A 75 37.71 17.20 -6.55
N VAL A 76 37.36 16.10 -5.89
CA VAL A 76 36.90 16.11 -4.49
C VAL A 76 38.04 16.54 -3.56
N GLU A 77 39.25 15.99 -3.78
CA GLU A 77 40.47 16.34 -3.05
C GLU A 77 40.78 17.85 -3.17
N ASP A 78 40.81 18.37 -4.41
CA ASP A 78 41.06 19.78 -4.70
C ASP A 78 39.99 20.69 -4.07
N GLY A 79 38.72 20.25 -4.11
CA GLY A 79 37.59 21.01 -3.57
C GLY A 79 37.60 21.15 -2.04
N LEU A 80 38.22 20.19 -1.33
CA LEU A 80 38.28 20.17 0.13
C LEU A 80 39.67 20.47 0.69
N GLY A 81 40.72 20.47 -0.13
CA GLY A 81 42.11 20.60 0.32
C GLY A 81 42.56 19.41 1.19
N ARG A 82 42.02 18.22 0.93
CA ARG A 82 42.32 16.94 1.60
C ARG A 82 42.76 15.93 0.55
N THR A 83 43.54 14.93 0.95
CA THR A 83 44.03 13.90 0.03
C THR A 83 43.66 12.51 0.55
N PHE A 84 43.13 11.67 -0.33
CA PHE A 84 42.67 10.32 -0.02
C PHE A 84 43.86 9.43 0.33
N GLY A 85 43.87 8.89 1.55
CA GLY A 85 45.00 8.15 2.09
C GLY A 85 46.15 9.00 2.65
N SER A 86 45.97 10.32 2.81
CA SER A 86 47.00 11.18 3.43
C SER A 86 47.13 10.95 4.93
N THR A 87 48.37 10.96 5.42
CA THR A 87 48.72 10.90 6.85
C THR A 87 48.81 12.27 7.53
N ASP A 88 48.46 13.36 6.83
CA ASP A 88 48.37 14.71 7.40
C ASP A 88 46.93 15.23 7.39
N LYS A 89 46.28 15.24 6.21
CA LYS A 89 44.89 15.66 6.04
C LYS A 89 44.10 14.62 5.25
N PRO A 90 43.68 13.52 5.89
CA PRO A 90 42.98 12.44 5.21
C PRO A 90 41.65 12.95 4.64
N LEU A 91 41.38 12.61 3.38
CA LEU A 91 40.03 12.58 2.83
C LEU A 91 39.42 11.22 3.14
N LEU A 92 38.24 11.23 3.75
CA LEU A 92 37.42 10.03 3.95
C LEU A 92 36.16 10.16 3.10
N VAL A 93 35.66 9.04 2.60
CA VAL A 93 34.47 9.00 1.74
C VAL A 93 33.43 8.01 2.26
N SER A 94 32.17 8.25 1.94
CA SER A 94 31.10 7.26 2.00
C SER A 94 30.87 6.69 0.61
N VAL A 95 30.49 5.41 0.56
CA VAL A 95 30.08 4.72 -0.65
C VAL A 95 28.66 4.21 -0.46
N ARG A 96 27.72 4.80 -1.21
CA ARG A 96 26.27 4.59 -1.04
C ARG A 96 25.64 4.13 -2.36
N SER A 97 24.89 3.05 -2.30
CA SER A 97 24.04 2.61 -3.42
C SER A 97 22.95 3.64 -3.77
N GLY A 98 22.50 3.62 -5.02
CA GLY A 98 21.39 4.46 -5.49
C GLY A 98 20.78 3.89 -6.76
N ALA A 99 19.72 3.08 -6.62
CA ALA A 99 18.96 2.61 -7.77
C ALA A 99 17.97 3.68 -8.26
N ARG A 100 17.40 3.49 -9.46
CA ARG A 100 16.33 4.34 -10.01
C ARG A 100 15.10 4.38 -9.10
N ALA A 101 14.70 3.22 -8.59
CA ALA A 101 13.63 3.08 -7.61
C ALA A 101 14.21 3.05 -6.18
N SER A 102 13.47 3.62 -5.22
CA SER A 102 13.87 3.60 -3.82
C SER A 102 13.73 2.19 -3.25
N MET A 103 14.85 1.60 -2.81
CA MET A 103 14.89 0.27 -2.16
C MET A 103 15.48 0.40 -0.74
N PRO A 104 14.71 0.91 0.23
CA PRO A 104 15.22 1.19 1.58
C PRO A 104 15.63 -0.10 2.30
N GLY A 105 16.81 -0.08 2.95
CA GLY A 105 17.33 -1.22 3.71
C GLY A 105 17.75 -2.44 2.88
N MET A 106 17.72 -2.35 1.54
CA MET A 106 18.03 -3.47 0.65
C MET A 106 19.47 -3.48 0.13
N MET A 107 20.15 -2.34 0.23
CA MET A 107 21.49 -2.15 -0.32
C MET A 107 22.37 -1.45 0.71
N ASP A 108 23.61 -1.91 0.76
CA ASP A 108 24.53 -1.55 1.84
C ASP A 108 25.13 -0.14 1.63
N THR A 109 25.59 0.46 2.73
CA THR A 109 26.29 1.74 2.77
C THR A 109 27.55 1.55 3.59
N ILE A 110 28.67 2.10 3.10
CA ILE A 110 29.94 2.08 3.80
C ILE A 110 30.32 3.52 4.11
N LEU A 111 30.56 3.82 5.39
CA LEU A 111 31.04 5.13 5.84
C LEU A 111 32.52 5.06 6.22
N ASN A 112 33.16 6.22 6.38
CA ASN A 112 34.54 6.36 6.87
C ASN A 112 35.60 5.64 6.00
N LEU A 113 35.30 5.38 4.73
CA LEU A 113 36.22 4.69 3.82
C LEU A 113 37.46 5.55 3.57
N GLY A 114 38.63 4.90 3.63
CA GLY A 114 39.94 5.53 3.59
C GLY A 114 40.66 5.51 4.94
N LEU A 115 40.01 5.02 6.00
CA LEU A 115 40.67 4.77 7.28
C LEU A 115 41.58 3.54 7.24
N ASN A 116 42.78 3.71 7.75
CA ASN A 116 43.77 2.68 8.01
C ASN A 116 44.57 3.06 9.28
N ASP A 117 45.58 2.27 9.61
CA ASP A 117 46.39 2.46 10.82
C ASP A 117 47.15 3.81 10.85
N GLU A 118 47.45 4.43 9.70
CA GLU A 118 48.15 5.72 9.62
C GLU A 118 47.16 6.90 9.54
N THR A 119 46.10 6.78 8.74
CA THR A 119 45.13 7.87 8.55
C THR A 119 44.24 8.06 9.78
N VAL A 120 44.01 7.03 10.60
CA VAL A 120 43.27 7.17 11.87
C VAL A 120 44.05 8.03 12.86
N GLU A 121 45.38 7.92 12.90
CA GLU A 121 46.23 8.79 13.72
C GLU A 121 46.19 10.23 13.23
N ALA A 122 46.21 10.42 11.91
CA ALA A 122 46.04 11.75 11.30
C ALA A 122 44.67 12.36 11.63
N LEU A 123 43.60 11.56 11.56
CA LEU A 123 42.25 11.98 11.93
C LEU A 123 42.17 12.35 13.42
N ALA A 124 42.75 11.55 14.32
CA ALA A 124 42.80 11.82 15.76
C ALA A 124 43.51 13.14 16.07
N LYS A 125 44.64 13.40 15.40
CA LYS A 125 45.39 14.63 15.55
C LYS A 125 44.63 15.85 15.04
N GLU A 126 43.90 15.72 13.93
CA GLU A 126 43.12 16.81 13.34
C GLU A 126 41.83 17.11 14.13
N SER A 127 41.16 16.07 14.62
CA SER A 127 39.97 16.21 15.47
C SER A 127 40.32 16.74 16.86
N GLY A 128 41.52 16.41 17.36
CA GLY A 128 41.87 16.59 18.78
C GLY A 128 41.16 15.60 19.70
N ASP A 129 40.61 14.53 19.13
CA ASP A 129 39.79 13.53 19.81
C ASP A 129 40.13 12.12 19.29
N ASP A 130 41.00 11.44 20.04
CA ASP A 130 41.38 10.04 19.81
C ASP A 130 40.16 9.10 19.87
N ARG A 131 39.20 9.37 20.76
CA ARG A 131 38.03 8.52 20.92
C ARG A 131 37.19 8.52 19.65
N PHE A 132 36.91 9.71 19.10
CA PHE A 132 36.19 9.86 17.83
C PHE A 132 36.88 9.13 16.66
N ALA A 133 38.19 9.28 16.51
CA ALA A 133 38.91 8.72 15.38
C ALA A 133 38.91 7.19 15.42
N TYR A 134 39.18 6.59 16.58
CA TYR A 134 39.20 5.13 16.72
C TYR A 134 37.79 4.51 16.79
N ASP A 135 36.78 5.23 17.27
CA ASP A 135 35.37 4.81 17.11
C ASP A 135 34.96 4.81 15.63
N SER A 136 35.37 5.82 14.87
CA SER A 136 35.13 5.85 13.42
C SER A 136 35.85 4.71 12.70
N TYR A 137 37.05 4.33 13.15
CA TYR A 137 37.83 3.26 12.57
C TYR A 137 37.28 1.87 12.89
N ARG A 138 36.87 1.59 14.14
CA ARG A 138 36.22 0.31 14.46
C ARG A 138 34.91 0.13 13.69
N ARG A 139 34.11 1.20 13.56
CA ARG A 139 32.88 1.20 12.75
C ARG A 139 33.19 0.92 11.28
N PHE A 140 34.24 1.55 10.74
CA PHE A 140 34.68 1.28 9.38
C PHE A 140 35.07 -0.19 9.18
N ILE A 141 35.90 -0.75 10.07
CA ILE A 141 36.32 -2.16 9.99
C ILE A 141 35.11 -3.08 10.02
N GLN A 142 34.20 -2.89 10.96
CA GLN A 142 32.98 -3.68 11.08
C GLN A 142 32.11 -3.60 9.82
N MET A 143 31.74 -2.39 9.38
CA MET A 143 30.89 -2.19 8.20
C MET A 143 31.55 -2.72 6.93
N TYR A 144 32.83 -2.43 6.71
CA TYR A 144 33.55 -2.88 5.52
C TYR A 144 33.71 -4.40 5.51
N SER A 145 33.96 -5.01 6.68
CA SER A 145 34.12 -6.46 6.76
C SER A 145 32.80 -7.20 6.52
N ASP A 146 31.69 -6.71 7.05
CA ASP A 146 30.36 -7.28 6.80
C ASP A 146 29.94 -7.14 5.33
N VAL A 147 30.03 -5.91 4.80
CA VAL A 147 29.50 -5.60 3.46
C VAL A 147 30.41 -6.07 2.33
N VAL A 148 31.73 -5.91 2.47
CA VAL A 148 32.69 -6.14 1.39
C VAL A 148 33.40 -7.48 1.54
N LEU A 149 33.81 -7.84 2.76
CA LEU A 149 34.59 -9.05 3.01
C LEU A 149 33.72 -10.27 3.37
N GLY A 150 32.45 -10.06 3.74
CA GLY A 150 31.50 -11.11 4.08
C GLY A 150 31.67 -11.70 5.49
N VAL A 151 32.27 -10.97 6.42
CA VAL A 151 32.40 -11.38 7.84
C VAL A 151 31.17 -10.92 8.60
N GLU A 152 30.39 -11.86 9.14
CA GLU A 152 29.09 -11.53 9.74
C GLU A 152 29.20 -10.54 10.91
N HIS A 153 28.34 -9.53 10.90
CA HIS A 153 28.25 -8.46 11.91
C HIS A 153 28.26 -8.95 13.37
N HIS A 154 27.58 -10.06 13.68
CA HIS A 154 27.44 -10.56 15.05
C HIS A 154 28.79 -10.91 15.71
N ASN A 155 29.78 -11.33 14.93
CA ASN A 155 31.12 -11.64 15.44
C ASN A 155 31.82 -10.40 16.01
N PHE A 156 31.55 -9.22 15.45
CA PHE A 156 32.11 -7.95 15.93
C PHE A 156 31.41 -7.47 17.21
N GLU A 157 30.11 -7.70 17.32
CA GLU A 157 29.33 -7.39 18.54
C GLU A 157 29.79 -8.26 19.71
N ASP A 158 30.04 -9.56 19.50
CA ASP A 158 30.57 -10.44 20.53
C ASP A 158 31.92 -9.94 21.08
N VAL A 159 32.83 -9.50 20.19
CA VAL A 159 34.11 -8.89 20.61
C VAL A 159 33.87 -7.58 21.38
N LEU A 160 32.92 -6.76 20.96
CA LEU A 160 32.63 -5.50 21.63
C LEU A 160 32.04 -5.72 23.04
N GLU A 161 31.11 -6.65 23.18
CA GLU A 161 30.53 -7.05 24.48
C GLU A 161 31.60 -7.61 25.42
N ASP A 162 32.51 -8.46 24.92
CA ASP A 162 33.64 -8.98 25.71
C ASP A 162 34.52 -7.84 26.29
N HIS A 163 34.76 -6.79 25.50
CA HIS A 163 35.51 -5.61 25.96
C HIS A 163 34.72 -4.79 26.99
N LYS A 164 33.41 -4.60 26.78
CA LYS A 164 32.52 -3.88 27.70
C LYS A 164 32.41 -4.60 29.04
N ASP A 165 32.18 -5.91 29.03
CA ASP A 165 32.11 -6.77 30.22
C ASP A 165 33.40 -6.72 31.03
N ARG A 166 34.56 -6.85 30.35
CA ARG A 166 35.87 -6.79 31.00
C ARG A 166 36.14 -5.44 31.66
N LEU A 167 35.60 -4.36 31.10
CA LEU A 167 35.75 -2.99 31.61
C LEU A 167 34.60 -2.57 32.54
N SER A 168 33.60 -3.43 32.75
CA SER A 168 32.37 -3.13 33.50
C SER A 168 31.67 -1.86 33.01
N LYS A 169 31.49 -1.75 31.69
CA LYS A 169 30.79 -0.67 31.01
C LYS A 169 29.55 -1.22 30.34
N ASP A 170 28.46 -0.47 30.34
CA ASP A 170 27.18 -0.92 29.76
C ASP A 170 26.95 -0.29 28.37
N LEU A 171 27.56 0.88 28.10
CA LEU A 171 27.36 1.64 26.87
C LEU A 171 28.66 1.88 26.10
N ASP A 172 28.59 1.80 24.76
CA ASP A 172 29.70 2.17 23.85
C ASP A 172 30.23 3.58 24.11
N THR A 173 29.35 4.49 24.54
CA THR A 173 29.72 5.87 24.84
C THR A 173 30.72 5.99 26.00
N GLU A 174 30.80 4.99 26.86
CA GLU A 174 31.70 4.95 28.01
C GLU A 174 33.12 4.51 27.63
N LEU A 175 33.33 3.94 26.44
CA LEU A 175 34.64 3.50 25.96
C LEU A 175 35.53 4.70 25.58
N THR A 176 36.77 4.65 26.07
CA THR A 176 37.78 5.70 25.85
C THR A 176 38.55 5.44 24.54
N GLY A 177 39.34 6.40 24.08
CA GLY A 177 40.17 6.22 22.87
C GLY A 177 41.15 5.05 22.99
N ASP A 178 41.70 4.78 24.17
CA ASP A 178 42.59 3.64 24.38
C ASP A 178 41.84 2.30 24.41
N ASP A 179 40.60 2.29 24.91
CA ASP A 179 39.73 1.12 24.80
C ASP A 179 39.42 0.83 23.33
N TRP A 180 39.10 1.86 22.53
CA TRP A 180 38.84 1.70 21.10
C TRP A 180 40.05 1.21 20.32
N LYS A 181 41.26 1.66 20.66
CA LYS A 181 42.50 1.11 20.07
C LYS A 181 42.62 -0.39 20.33
N ALA A 182 42.23 -0.86 21.51
CA ALA A 182 42.24 -2.28 21.84
C ALA A 182 41.17 -3.05 21.04
N VAL A 183 39.95 -2.52 20.93
CA VAL A 183 38.86 -3.11 20.12
C VAL A 183 39.26 -3.19 18.64
N VAL A 184 39.80 -2.12 18.04
CA VAL A 184 40.28 -2.09 16.65
C VAL A 184 41.31 -3.18 16.39
N LYS A 185 42.22 -3.44 17.34
CA LYS A 185 43.21 -4.51 17.22
C LYS A 185 42.55 -5.88 17.16
N ASP A 186 41.57 -6.13 18.03
CA ASP A 186 40.87 -7.41 18.09
C ASP A 186 39.91 -7.58 16.89
N PHE A 187 39.32 -6.52 16.37
CA PHE A 187 38.53 -6.54 15.12
C PHE A 187 39.40 -6.92 13.92
N LYS A 188 40.59 -6.33 13.76
CA LYS A 188 41.51 -6.72 12.68
C LYS A 188 41.98 -8.17 12.82
N LYS A 189 42.19 -8.63 14.05
CA LYS A 189 42.53 -10.03 14.33
C LYS A 189 41.38 -10.97 13.95
N LEU A 190 40.14 -10.63 14.32
CA LEU A 190 38.95 -11.38 13.93
C LEU A 190 38.86 -11.53 12.40
N VAL A 191 39.07 -10.43 11.66
CA VAL A 191 39.09 -10.46 10.19
C VAL A 191 40.17 -11.42 9.66
N ALA A 192 41.39 -11.36 10.21
CA ALA A 192 42.48 -12.24 9.81
C ALA A 192 42.21 -13.72 10.17
N ASP A 193 41.57 -13.98 11.31
CA ASP A 193 41.23 -15.32 11.77
C ASP A 193 40.12 -15.95 10.91
N GLU A 194 39.11 -15.17 10.49
CA GLU A 194 37.98 -15.63 9.67
C GLU A 194 38.34 -15.80 8.18
N LEU A 195 39.10 -14.86 7.61
CA LEU A 195 39.38 -14.83 6.16
C LEU A 195 40.75 -15.39 5.78
N GLY A 196 41.67 -15.50 6.74
CA GLY A 196 43.08 -15.84 6.48
C GLY A 196 43.88 -14.70 5.83
N GLU A 197 43.31 -13.49 5.73
CA GLU A 197 43.93 -12.29 5.16
C GLU A 197 43.70 -11.08 6.08
N ASP A 198 44.68 -10.17 6.13
CA ASP A 198 44.60 -8.96 6.95
C ASP A 198 43.58 -7.95 6.39
N PHE A 199 43.01 -7.12 7.28
CA PHE A 199 42.15 -6.01 6.88
C PHE A 199 42.89 -5.04 5.93
N PRO A 200 42.29 -4.68 4.76
CA PRO A 200 42.97 -3.90 3.73
C PRO A 200 43.38 -2.52 4.23
N GLN A 201 44.68 -2.24 4.18
CA GLN A 201 45.25 -0.94 4.59
C GLN A 201 45.35 0.08 3.45
N ASP A 202 45.30 -0.36 2.19
CA ASP A 202 45.35 0.53 1.01
C ASP A 202 43.97 1.15 0.74
N PRO A 203 43.81 2.48 0.86
CA PRO A 203 42.54 3.17 0.60
C PRO A 203 42.01 2.95 -0.83
N GLN A 204 42.89 2.78 -1.82
CA GLN A 204 42.45 2.52 -3.19
C GLN A 204 41.84 1.13 -3.32
N ALA A 205 42.46 0.11 -2.73
CA ALA A 205 41.88 -1.23 -2.64
C ALA A 205 40.52 -1.20 -1.90
N GLN A 206 40.43 -0.45 -0.80
CA GLN A 206 39.17 -0.26 -0.07
C GLN A 206 38.07 0.33 -0.97
N LEU A 207 38.37 1.40 -1.72
CA LEU A 207 37.41 2.07 -2.59
C LEU A 207 36.86 1.12 -3.67
N TRP A 208 37.74 0.37 -4.34
CA TRP A 208 37.32 -0.59 -5.38
C TRP A 208 36.57 -1.80 -4.81
N GLY A 209 36.94 -2.25 -3.61
CA GLY A 209 36.18 -3.28 -2.89
C GLY A 209 34.75 -2.82 -2.60
N ALA A 210 34.59 -1.60 -2.08
CA ALA A 210 33.28 -1.00 -1.81
C ALA A 210 32.43 -0.81 -3.08
N ILE A 211 33.01 -0.31 -4.17
CA ILE A 211 32.31 -0.18 -5.47
C ILE A 211 31.81 -1.54 -5.95
N GLY A 212 32.66 -2.57 -5.89
CA GLY A 212 32.30 -3.93 -6.29
C GLY A 212 31.23 -4.57 -5.41
N ALA A 213 31.27 -4.30 -4.10
CA ALA A 213 30.25 -4.76 -3.16
C ALA A 213 28.88 -4.14 -3.45
N VAL A 214 28.81 -2.83 -3.72
CA VAL A 214 27.55 -2.16 -4.09
C VAL A 214 26.96 -2.72 -5.38
N PHE A 215 27.78 -2.93 -6.41
CA PHE A 215 27.26 -3.59 -7.63
C PHE A 215 26.83 -5.02 -7.33
N GLY A 216 27.60 -5.77 -6.54
CA GLY A 216 27.27 -7.13 -6.11
C GLY A 216 25.96 -7.24 -5.33
N SER A 217 25.64 -6.23 -4.52
CA SER A 217 24.42 -6.21 -3.68
C SER A 217 23.15 -6.14 -4.52
N TRP A 218 23.21 -5.65 -5.77
CA TRP A 218 22.05 -5.61 -6.66
C TRP A 218 21.46 -7.00 -6.90
N MET A 219 22.28 -8.05 -6.95
CA MET A 219 21.81 -9.43 -7.17
C MET A 219 21.78 -10.28 -5.90
N ASN A 220 21.76 -9.66 -4.71
CA ASN A 220 21.56 -10.40 -3.46
C ASN A 220 20.10 -10.92 -3.34
N ALA A 221 19.87 -11.93 -2.50
CA ALA A 221 18.57 -12.58 -2.38
C ALA A 221 17.46 -11.63 -1.88
N ARG A 222 17.81 -10.70 -0.99
CA ARG A 222 16.90 -9.68 -0.43
C ARG A 222 16.41 -8.73 -1.53
N ALA A 223 17.31 -8.19 -2.32
CA ALA A 223 17.04 -7.27 -3.42
C ALA A 223 16.26 -7.95 -4.55
N ILE A 224 16.58 -9.20 -4.92
CA ILE A 224 15.81 -9.97 -5.92
C ILE A 224 14.35 -10.13 -5.47
N THR A 225 14.15 -10.48 -4.20
CA THR A 225 12.81 -10.69 -3.63
C THR A 225 12.03 -9.38 -3.59
N TYR A 226 12.65 -8.30 -3.09
CA TYR A 226 12.06 -6.97 -3.07
C TYR A 226 11.64 -6.50 -4.47
N ARG A 227 12.51 -6.67 -5.47
CA ARG A 227 12.23 -6.30 -6.86
C ARG A 227 11.07 -7.09 -7.45
N ARG A 228 10.95 -8.38 -7.15
CA ARG A 228 9.83 -9.21 -7.61
C ARG A 228 8.51 -8.76 -7.01
N ILE A 229 8.50 -8.37 -5.73
CA ILE A 229 7.29 -7.90 -5.03
C ILE A 229 6.83 -6.52 -5.55
N ASN A 230 7.77 -5.67 -5.96
CA ASN A 230 7.51 -4.29 -6.37
C ASN A 230 7.61 -4.07 -7.89
N ASP A 231 7.62 -5.15 -8.69
CA ASP A 231 7.73 -5.12 -10.16
C ASP A 231 8.91 -4.27 -10.70
N ILE A 232 10.05 -4.29 -10.01
CA ILE A 232 11.26 -3.55 -10.41
C ILE A 232 12.14 -4.43 -11.31
N PRO A 233 12.42 -4.03 -12.56
CA PRO A 233 13.25 -4.81 -13.47
C PRO A 233 14.70 -4.96 -12.99
N ALA A 234 15.24 -6.18 -13.07
CA ALA A 234 16.64 -6.45 -12.73
C ALA A 234 17.65 -5.74 -13.67
N ALA A 235 17.23 -5.44 -14.90
CA ALA A 235 18.07 -4.78 -15.90
C ALA A 235 18.38 -3.31 -15.60
N TRP A 236 17.73 -2.70 -14.60
CA TRP A 236 17.96 -1.29 -14.27
C TRP A 236 19.31 -1.04 -13.57
N GLY A 237 19.87 -2.05 -12.90
CA GLY A 237 21.09 -1.90 -12.11
C GLY A 237 20.97 -0.91 -10.96
N THR A 238 22.11 -0.59 -10.35
CA THR A 238 22.23 0.42 -9.28
C THR A 238 23.42 1.34 -9.56
N ALA A 239 23.31 2.61 -9.19
CA ALA A 239 24.43 3.55 -9.23
C ALA A 239 25.21 3.50 -7.91
N VAL A 240 26.47 3.94 -7.96
CA VAL A 240 27.35 4.06 -6.78
C VAL A 240 27.66 5.53 -6.54
N ASN A 241 27.31 6.05 -5.38
CA ASN A 241 27.61 7.42 -4.98
C ASN A 241 28.79 7.40 -4.03
N VAL A 242 29.90 8.02 -4.44
CA VAL A 242 31.09 8.23 -3.61
C VAL A 242 31.08 9.69 -3.18
N GLN A 243 30.98 9.94 -1.87
CA GLN A 243 30.79 11.29 -1.35
C GLN A 243 31.73 11.54 -0.17
N ALA A 244 32.33 12.72 -0.09
CA ALA A 244 33.18 13.10 1.03
C ALA A 244 32.44 12.97 2.37
N MET A 245 33.11 12.41 3.37
CA MET A 245 32.58 12.30 4.72
C MET A 245 32.46 13.67 5.37
N VAL A 246 31.41 13.81 6.16
CA VAL A 246 31.16 14.91 7.09
C VAL A 246 30.78 14.28 8.42
N PHE A 247 31.32 14.80 9.52
CA PHE A 247 31.21 14.16 10.82
C PHE A 247 30.25 14.91 11.76
N GLY A 248 29.16 14.24 12.13
CA GLY A 248 28.20 14.71 13.15
C GLY A 248 28.61 14.39 14.59
N ASN A 249 29.73 13.68 14.79
CA ASN A 249 30.17 13.07 16.05
C ASN A 249 31.55 13.56 16.55
N MET A 250 31.91 14.82 16.26
CA MET A 250 33.17 15.43 16.73
C MET A 250 33.02 16.27 18.01
N GLY A 251 31.81 16.36 18.58
CA GLY A 251 31.51 17.21 19.73
C GLY A 251 30.10 17.80 19.72
N GLU A 252 29.85 18.71 20.65
CA GLU A 252 28.53 19.33 20.89
C GLU A 252 28.09 20.32 19.81
N ASP A 253 29.02 20.81 18.98
CA ASP A 253 28.75 21.67 17.83
C ASP A 253 28.54 20.87 16.53
N CYS A 254 28.43 19.56 16.64
CA CYS A 254 28.19 18.62 15.56
C CYS A 254 26.90 17.82 15.80
N ALA A 255 26.19 17.47 14.74
CA ALA A 255 24.95 16.72 14.83
C ALA A 255 24.62 16.02 13.52
N THR A 256 23.64 15.13 13.54
CA THR A 256 23.03 14.54 12.34
C THR A 256 21.53 14.45 12.51
N GLY A 257 20.77 14.46 11.42
CA GLY A 257 19.32 14.35 11.51
C GLY A 257 18.64 13.96 10.21
N VAL A 258 17.37 13.59 10.36
CA VAL A 258 16.45 13.26 9.27
C VAL A 258 15.21 14.13 9.46
N CYS A 259 14.73 14.76 8.40
CA CYS A 259 13.61 15.67 8.48
C CYS A 259 12.77 15.69 7.21
N PHE A 260 11.51 16.06 7.37
CA PHE A 260 10.48 16.13 6.35
C PHE A 260 9.95 17.56 6.27
N THR A 261 9.78 18.10 5.07
CA THR A 261 9.31 19.49 4.91
C THR A 261 7.91 19.71 5.47
N ARG A 262 7.09 18.65 5.55
CA ARG A 262 5.77 18.60 6.19
C ARG A 262 5.65 17.31 6.99
N ASN A 263 4.68 17.23 7.90
CA ASN A 263 4.46 16.01 8.67
C ASN A 263 4.02 14.85 7.73
N PRO A 264 4.75 13.73 7.67
CA PRO A 264 4.46 12.62 6.75
C PRO A 264 3.22 11.79 7.16
N SER A 265 2.71 11.98 8.39
CA SER A 265 1.58 11.24 8.95
C SER A 265 0.29 12.03 8.90
N THR A 266 0.32 13.33 9.24
CA THR A 266 -0.87 14.18 9.25
C THR A 266 -1.02 15.02 7.98
N GLY A 267 0.10 15.35 7.32
CA GLY A 267 0.16 16.27 6.19
C GLY A 267 0.31 17.74 6.58
N ASP A 268 0.32 18.06 7.87
CA ASP A 268 0.43 19.45 8.34
C ASP A 268 1.73 20.10 7.87
N ASN A 269 1.64 21.37 7.49
CA ASN A 269 2.78 22.18 7.06
C ASN A 269 3.66 22.65 8.24
N HIS A 270 4.10 21.70 9.06
CA HIS A 270 5.10 21.87 10.10
C HIS A 270 6.39 21.17 9.70
N PHE A 271 7.53 21.80 9.99
CA PHE A 271 8.82 21.18 9.74
C PHE A 271 8.99 20.02 10.75
N TYR A 272 9.08 18.80 10.24
CA TYR A 272 9.01 17.59 11.06
C TYR A 272 10.33 16.83 11.01
N GLY A 273 10.82 16.28 12.10
CA GLY A 273 12.01 15.43 12.09
C GLY A 273 12.70 15.26 13.43
N GLU A 274 13.83 14.56 13.37
CA GLU A 274 14.61 14.20 14.52
C GLU A 274 16.10 14.40 14.26
N PHE A 275 16.85 14.70 15.33
CA PHE A 275 18.29 14.87 15.25
C PHE A 275 19.00 14.36 16.51
N LEU A 276 20.31 14.13 16.40
CA LEU A 276 21.18 13.77 17.51
C LEU A 276 22.45 14.62 17.49
N ILE A 277 22.76 15.24 18.63
CA ILE A 277 24.03 15.93 18.86
C ILE A 277 25.12 14.88 19.13
N ASN A 278 26.30 15.13 18.55
CA ASN A 278 27.49 14.30 18.69
C ASN A 278 27.21 12.83 18.31
N ALA A 279 26.74 12.60 17.08
CA ALA A 279 26.28 11.30 16.58
C ALA A 279 26.51 11.14 15.07
N GLN A 280 26.50 9.90 14.59
CA GLN A 280 26.46 9.58 13.15
C GLN A 280 25.07 9.14 12.72
N GLY A 281 24.78 9.20 11.42
CA GLY A 281 23.43 8.92 10.89
C GLY A 281 22.90 7.53 11.26
N GLU A 282 23.79 6.56 11.43
CA GLU A 282 23.45 5.21 11.92
C GLU A 282 22.80 5.24 13.32
N ASP A 283 23.29 6.10 14.22
CA ASP A 283 22.77 6.19 15.60
C ASP A 283 21.33 6.71 15.64
N VAL A 284 20.91 7.49 14.62
CA VAL A 284 19.53 7.96 14.46
C VAL A 284 18.63 6.81 14.02
N VAL A 285 19.11 5.92 13.15
CA VAL A 285 18.32 4.81 12.59
C VAL A 285 18.28 3.61 13.53
N ALA A 286 19.38 3.33 14.24
CA ALA A 286 19.52 2.17 15.12
C ALA A 286 18.70 2.29 16.42
N GLY A 287 18.23 3.49 16.78
CA GLY A 287 17.40 3.71 17.97
C GLY A 287 18.10 3.48 19.31
N ILE A 288 19.44 3.35 19.31
CA ILE A 288 20.26 3.15 20.52
C ILE A 288 20.21 4.39 21.42
N ARG A 289 20.13 5.58 20.81
CA ARG A 289 19.94 6.86 21.51
C ARG A 289 18.58 7.42 21.16
N THR A 290 17.87 7.94 22.16
CA THR A 290 16.61 8.66 21.94
C THR A 290 16.87 9.92 21.12
N PRO A 291 16.28 10.04 19.91
CA PRO A 291 16.43 11.23 19.08
C PRO A 291 15.78 12.45 19.72
N GLN A 292 16.30 13.64 19.38
CA GLN A 292 15.79 14.92 19.84
C GLN A 292 14.84 15.51 18.78
N PRO A 293 13.76 16.22 19.18
CA PRO A 293 12.82 16.83 18.24
C PRO A 293 13.48 17.96 17.45
N LEU A 294 13.12 18.12 16.17
CA LEU A 294 13.70 19.17 15.34
C LEU A 294 13.21 20.56 15.75
N THR A 295 11.92 20.70 16.06
CA THR A 295 11.26 21.99 16.38
C THR A 295 10.73 22.06 17.80
N GLU A 296 10.53 23.27 18.33
CA GLU A 296 9.86 23.46 19.63
C GLU A 296 8.41 22.97 19.61
N TYR A 297 7.72 23.13 18.46
CA TYR A 297 6.37 22.63 18.26
C TYR A 297 6.29 21.11 18.44
N GLU A 298 7.22 20.35 17.85
CA GLU A 298 7.27 18.89 18.03
C GLU A 298 7.60 18.51 19.46
N ARG A 299 8.54 19.22 20.09
CA ARG A 299 8.89 18.97 21.50
C ARG A 299 7.67 19.07 22.41
N GLU A 300 6.86 20.12 22.23
CA GLU A 300 5.63 20.32 23.00
C GLU A 300 4.57 19.24 22.71
N ASN A 301 4.37 18.88 21.44
CA ASN A 301 3.38 17.86 21.06
C ASN A 301 3.78 16.42 21.46
N GLN A 302 5.08 16.14 21.53
CA GLN A 302 5.61 14.83 21.93
C GLN A 302 5.88 14.74 23.44
N GLU A 303 5.61 15.82 24.20
CA GLU A 303 5.93 15.94 25.63
C GLU A 303 7.40 15.56 25.94
N SER A 304 8.31 15.86 25.00
CA SER A 304 9.71 15.49 25.12
C SER A 304 10.45 16.40 26.10
N ASN A 305 11.21 15.79 27.02
CA ASN A 305 12.08 16.52 27.95
C ASN A 305 13.41 16.95 27.31
N LEU A 306 13.67 16.55 26.05
CA LEU A 306 14.90 16.86 25.32
C LEU A 306 14.79 18.21 24.60
N GLN A 307 15.93 18.89 24.44
CA GLN A 307 15.99 20.19 23.77
C GLN A 307 15.76 20.03 22.27
N SER A 308 15.05 20.97 21.63
CA SER A 308 14.89 20.96 20.18
C SER A 308 16.13 21.51 19.46
N MET A 309 16.27 21.22 18.16
CA MET A 309 17.35 21.80 17.34
C MET A 309 17.22 23.32 17.24
N GLU A 310 15.98 23.82 17.17
CA GLU A 310 15.67 25.26 17.15
C GLU A 310 16.30 26.00 18.33
N THR A 311 16.29 25.39 19.52
CA THR A 311 16.89 25.97 20.73
C THR A 311 18.38 25.62 20.87
N ALA A 312 18.79 24.40 20.50
CA ALA A 312 20.18 23.94 20.66
C ALA A 312 21.16 24.57 19.66
N MET A 313 20.73 24.73 18.39
CA MET A 313 21.57 25.18 17.27
C MET A 313 20.83 26.21 16.38
N PRO A 314 20.42 27.37 16.90
CA PRO A 314 19.48 28.29 16.23
C PRO A 314 19.98 28.83 14.88
N ALA A 315 21.29 29.08 14.76
CA ALA A 315 21.87 29.60 13.51
C ALA A 315 21.78 28.57 12.38
N VAL A 316 22.14 27.31 12.66
CA VAL A 316 22.11 26.23 11.68
C VAL A 316 20.67 25.80 11.38
N PHE A 317 19.80 25.81 12.38
CA PHE A 317 18.37 25.56 12.18
C PHE A 317 17.75 26.55 11.19
N LYS A 318 18.11 27.84 11.27
CA LYS A 318 17.65 28.84 10.31
C LYS A 318 18.13 28.56 8.88
N GLU A 319 19.35 28.07 8.71
CA GLU A 319 19.86 27.64 7.40
C GLU A 319 19.06 26.44 6.88
N LEU A 320 18.80 25.46 7.74
CA LEU A 320 18.03 24.27 7.39
C LEU A 320 16.58 24.60 6.98
N VAL A 321 15.94 25.57 7.65
CA VAL A 321 14.62 26.09 7.25
C VAL A 321 14.66 26.72 5.86
N ALA A 322 15.73 27.46 5.52
CA ALA A 322 15.88 28.01 4.17
C ALA A 322 16.07 26.91 3.12
N VAL A 323 16.76 25.82 3.46
CA VAL A 323 16.90 24.62 2.61
C VAL A 323 15.55 23.94 2.38
N ARG A 324 14.77 23.71 3.45
CA ARG A 324 13.40 23.16 3.42
C ARG A 324 12.54 23.90 2.39
N ASP A 325 12.44 25.22 2.55
CA ASP A 325 11.67 26.11 1.70
C ASP A 325 12.09 26.05 0.22
N LYS A 326 13.40 25.98 -0.03
CA LYS A 326 13.95 25.94 -1.38
C LYS A 326 13.66 24.62 -2.07
N LEU A 327 13.84 23.51 -1.35
CA LEU A 327 13.61 22.17 -1.87
C LEU A 327 12.13 21.91 -2.14
N GLU A 328 11.24 22.29 -1.22
CA GLU A 328 9.80 22.10 -1.43
C GLU A 328 9.28 22.93 -2.61
N ARG A 329 9.74 24.19 -2.76
CA ARG A 329 9.37 25.01 -3.94
C ARG A 329 9.93 24.47 -5.25
N HIS A 330 11.15 23.94 -5.23
CA HIS A 330 11.81 23.44 -6.43
C HIS A 330 11.20 22.12 -6.93
N TYR A 331 11.07 21.13 -6.04
CA TYR A 331 10.47 19.83 -6.37
C TYR A 331 8.94 19.88 -6.41
N LYS A 332 8.35 20.97 -5.90
CA LYS A 332 6.91 21.18 -5.76
C LYS A 332 6.25 20.04 -4.98
N ASP A 333 6.93 19.43 -4.02
CA ASP A 333 6.47 18.26 -3.29
C ASP A 333 7.13 18.20 -1.91
N MET A 334 6.51 17.49 -0.96
CA MET A 334 7.08 17.28 0.36
C MET A 334 8.36 16.46 0.25
N GLN A 335 9.44 16.95 0.84
CA GLN A 335 10.76 16.31 0.78
C GLN A 335 11.12 15.66 2.11
N ASP A 336 11.70 14.47 2.01
CA ASP A 336 12.46 13.75 3.04
C ASP A 336 13.94 14.06 2.83
N MET A 337 14.62 14.55 3.87
CA MET A 337 15.94 15.15 3.83
C MET A 337 16.84 14.58 4.94
N GLU A 338 18.07 14.22 4.56
CA GLU A 338 19.12 13.82 5.51
C GLU A 338 20.17 14.94 5.58
N PHE A 339 20.59 15.32 6.78
CA PHE A 339 21.59 16.35 6.99
C PHE A 339 22.60 16.01 8.10
N THR A 340 23.76 16.63 8.03
CA THR A 340 24.80 16.58 9.06
C THR A 340 25.33 17.97 9.31
N ILE A 341 25.64 18.25 10.58
CA ILE A 341 26.26 19.48 11.05
C ILE A 341 27.66 19.09 11.52
N GLU A 342 28.67 19.69 10.92
CA GLU A 342 30.07 19.52 11.32
C GLU A 342 30.61 20.88 11.73
N ARG A 343 30.95 21.03 13.01
CA ARG A 343 31.48 22.27 13.59
C ARG A 343 30.65 23.50 13.23
N SER A 344 29.34 23.43 13.52
CA SER A 344 28.33 24.46 13.19
C SER A 344 28.13 24.75 11.70
N LYS A 345 28.60 23.89 10.78
CA LYS A 345 28.34 24.01 9.34
C LYS A 345 27.33 22.96 8.87
N LEU A 346 26.24 23.40 8.24
CA LEU A 346 25.23 22.52 7.65
C LEU A 346 25.75 21.84 6.38
N TRP A 347 25.46 20.56 6.25
CA TRP A 347 25.65 19.77 5.04
C TRP A 347 24.41 18.92 4.73
N MET A 348 23.95 18.96 3.48
CA MET A 348 22.83 18.15 3.00
C MET A 348 23.36 16.87 2.35
N LEU A 349 22.93 15.72 2.87
CA LEU A 349 23.41 14.40 2.43
C LEU A 349 22.46 13.74 1.44
N GLN A 350 21.17 14.04 1.53
CA GLN A 350 20.17 13.42 0.68
C GLN A 350 18.89 14.26 0.67
N THR A 351 18.17 14.21 -0.45
CA THR A 351 16.76 14.58 -0.51
C THR A 351 16.02 13.60 -1.41
N ARG A 352 14.72 13.41 -1.18
CA ARG A 352 13.79 12.69 -2.05
C ARG A 352 12.35 13.10 -1.73
N SER A 353 11.42 12.82 -2.63
CA SER A 353 9.99 12.87 -2.29
C SER A 353 9.71 11.98 -1.07
N GLY A 354 9.14 12.58 -0.02
CA GLY A 354 8.91 11.88 1.23
C GLY A 354 7.80 10.84 1.09
N LYS A 355 7.99 9.67 1.70
CA LYS A 355 6.87 8.72 1.88
C LYS A 355 5.93 9.28 2.94
N ARG A 356 4.64 9.06 2.76
CA ARG A 356 3.59 9.68 3.58
C ARG A 356 2.32 8.82 3.58
N THR A 357 1.45 9.03 4.57
CA THR A 357 0.15 8.34 4.65
C THR A 357 -0.81 8.86 3.58
N ALA A 358 -1.89 8.13 3.31
CA ALA A 358 -2.95 8.60 2.41
C ALA A 358 -3.53 9.96 2.86
N LYS A 359 -3.76 10.10 4.17
CA LYS A 359 -4.23 11.35 4.80
C LYS A 359 -3.25 12.49 4.55
N ALA A 360 -1.96 12.26 4.78
CA ALA A 360 -0.94 13.27 4.56
C ALA A 360 -0.79 13.62 3.08
N ALA A 361 -0.84 12.63 2.17
CA ALA A 361 -0.76 12.86 0.73
C ALA A 361 -1.87 13.80 0.25
N LEU A 362 -3.10 13.52 0.69
CA LEU A 362 -4.28 14.31 0.38
C LEU A 362 -4.15 15.75 0.91
N LYS A 363 -3.87 15.90 2.22
CA LYS A 363 -3.71 17.21 2.85
C LYS A 363 -2.61 18.05 2.20
N ILE A 364 -1.45 17.43 1.95
CA ILE A 364 -0.31 18.10 1.31
C ILE A 364 -0.69 18.56 -0.10
N ALA A 365 -1.36 17.72 -0.88
CA ALA A 365 -1.80 18.09 -2.24
C ALA A 365 -2.75 19.28 -2.21
N VAL A 366 -3.72 19.28 -1.28
CA VAL A 366 -4.68 20.39 -1.13
C VAL A 366 -4.00 21.68 -0.68
N ASP A 367 -3.15 21.61 0.35
CA ASP A 367 -2.40 22.76 0.86
C ASP A 367 -1.48 23.33 -0.24
N MET A 368 -0.81 22.49 -1.04
CA MET A 368 0.06 22.96 -2.13
C MET A 368 -0.69 23.64 -3.28
N VAL A 369 -1.95 23.26 -3.55
CA VAL A 369 -2.81 24.00 -4.48
C VAL A 369 -3.20 25.35 -3.89
N ALA A 370 -3.58 25.38 -2.59
CA ALA A 370 -3.92 26.62 -1.90
C ALA A 370 -2.72 27.60 -1.79
N GLU A 371 -1.50 27.07 -1.76
CA GLU A 371 -0.24 27.81 -1.77
C GLU A 371 0.23 28.22 -3.20
N ASP A 372 -0.55 27.94 -4.25
CA ASP A 372 -0.21 28.15 -5.66
C ASP A 372 1.09 27.45 -6.10
N LEU A 373 1.49 26.36 -5.44
CA LEU A 373 2.72 25.62 -5.74
C LEU A 373 2.52 24.62 -6.89
N ILE A 374 1.35 23.99 -6.95
CA ILE A 374 0.95 23.02 -7.96
C ILE A 374 -0.46 23.33 -8.50
N SER A 375 -0.78 22.81 -9.69
CA SER A 375 -2.15 22.91 -10.21
C SER A 375 -3.07 21.84 -9.63
N LYS A 376 -4.39 21.99 -9.83
CA LYS A 376 -5.37 20.97 -9.46
C LYS A 376 -5.10 19.63 -10.17
N GLU A 377 -4.69 19.67 -11.42
CA GLU A 377 -4.35 18.50 -12.23
C GLU A 377 -3.12 17.78 -11.68
N ASP A 378 -2.08 18.54 -11.29
CA ASP A 378 -0.90 17.99 -10.65
C ASP A 378 -1.27 17.34 -9.31
N ALA A 379 -2.15 17.96 -8.51
CA ALA A 379 -2.61 17.41 -7.24
C ALA A 379 -3.34 16.07 -7.42
N VAL A 380 -4.26 15.98 -8.38
CA VAL A 380 -4.96 14.73 -8.71
C VAL A 380 -4.01 13.64 -9.17
N ALA A 381 -3.03 13.97 -10.02
CA ALA A 381 -2.07 12.99 -10.54
C ALA A 381 -1.07 12.46 -9.49
N ARG A 382 -0.91 13.16 -8.37
CA ARG A 382 0.06 12.81 -7.30
C ARG A 382 -0.50 11.88 -6.25
N VAL A 383 -1.82 11.84 -6.06
CA VAL A 383 -2.46 10.96 -5.09
C VAL A 383 -2.67 9.60 -5.74
N ASP A 384 -2.05 8.57 -5.17
CA ASP A 384 -2.22 7.20 -5.63
C ASP A 384 -3.67 6.73 -5.35
N PRO A 385 -4.43 6.30 -6.37
CA PRO A 385 -5.80 5.81 -6.18
C PRO A 385 -5.92 4.68 -5.16
N ALA A 386 -4.90 3.81 -5.06
CA ALA A 386 -4.91 2.71 -4.10
C ALA A 386 -4.81 3.19 -2.65
N GLN A 387 -4.21 4.37 -2.42
CA GLN A 387 -4.13 4.98 -1.09
C GLN A 387 -5.46 5.59 -0.66
N LEU A 388 -6.30 6.06 -1.59
CA LEU A 388 -7.61 6.61 -1.27
C LEU A 388 -8.55 5.59 -0.65
N ASP A 389 -8.42 4.31 -1.02
CA ASP A 389 -9.22 3.23 -0.44
C ASP A 389 -9.07 3.18 1.10
N GLN A 390 -7.85 3.41 1.61
CA GLN A 390 -7.60 3.48 3.06
C GLN A 390 -8.39 4.58 3.78
N LEU A 391 -8.79 5.63 3.06
CA LEU A 391 -9.56 6.74 3.60
C LEU A 391 -11.07 6.53 3.51
N LEU A 392 -11.54 5.46 2.87
CA LEU A 392 -12.96 5.18 2.66
C LEU A 392 -13.54 4.17 3.64
N HIS A 393 -12.67 3.42 4.33
CA HIS A 393 -13.09 2.42 5.31
C HIS A 393 -12.89 2.91 6.76
N PRO A 394 -13.71 2.45 7.71
CA PRO A 394 -13.42 2.60 9.12
C PRO A 394 -12.02 2.09 9.44
N THR A 395 -11.24 2.85 10.20
CA THR A 395 -9.91 2.43 10.66
C THR A 395 -9.91 2.28 12.16
N LEU A 396 -9.01 1.47 12.69
CA LEU A 396 -8.79 1.38 14.14
C LEU A 396 -8.22 2.70 14.67
N ASP A 397 -8.60 3.06 15.90
CA ASP A 397 -7.95 4.16 16.62
C ASP A 397 -6.49 3.76 16.93
N ASP A 398 -5.53 4.53 16.41
CA ASP A 398 -4.10 4.30 16.62
C ASP A 398 -3.68 4.39 18.09
N LYS A 399 -4.50 5.00 18.95
CA LYS A 399 -4.26 5.11 20.39
C LYS A 399 -4.80 3.92 21.18
N ALA A 400 -5.57 3.02 20.56
CA ALA A 400 -6.13 1.87 21.23
C ALA A 400 -5.09 0.74 21.37
N GLU A 401 -5.11 0.06 22.52
CA GLU A 401 -4.25 -1.10 22.76
C GLU A 401 -4.73 -2.29 21.90
N LYS A 402 -3.81 -2.88 21.12
CA LYS A 402 -4.12 -3.96 20.17
C LYS A 402 -3.55 -5.28 20.68
N ASN A 403 -4.42 -6.23 21.03
CA ASN A 403 -4.03 -7.61 21.36
C ASN A 403 -4.17 -8.51 20.13
N VAL A 404 -3.15 -8.51 19.27
CA VAL A 404 -3.15 -9.27 18.01
C VAL A 404 -3.02 -10.77 18.30
N ILE A 405 -4.01 -11.56 17.88
CA ILE A 405 -4.08 -13.01 18.07
C ILE A 405 -3.77 -13.81 16.81
N GLY A 406 -3.57 -13.13 15.68
CA GLY A 406 -3.10 -13.76 14.45
C GLY A 406 -3.12 -12.81 13.26
N ARG A 407 -2.63 -13.28 12.12
CA ARG A 407 -2.55 -12.50 10.88
C ARG A 407 -2.93 -13.34 9.66
N GLY A 408 -3.60 -12.71 8.71
CA GLY A 408 -3.90 -13.26 7.40
C GLY A 408 -3.55 -12.29 6.27
N LEU A 409 -4.05 -12.56 5.08
CA LEU A 409 -3.94 -11.68 3.93
C LEU A 409 -5.02 -10.58 4.01
N PRO A 410 -4.66 -9.31 3.81
CA PRO A 410 -5.60 -8.18 3.78
C PRO A 410 -6.47 -8.23 2.53
N ALA A 411 -7.55 -9.01 2.56
CA ALA A 411 -8.35 -9.35 1.37
C ALA A 411 -9.31 -8.23 0.96
N SER A 412 -9.95 -7.59 1.94
CA SER A 412 -10.83 -6.45 1.73
C SER A 412 -10.56 -5.43 2.84
N PRO A 413 -10.24 -4.17 2.52
CA PRO A 413 -9.80 -3.19 3.51
C PRO A 413 -10.89 -2.76 4.50
N GLY A 414 -10.46 -2.07 5.55
CA GLY A 414 -11.32 -1.57 6.63
C GLY A 414 -11.21 -2.33 7.94
N ALA A 415 -11.82 -1.77 8.99
CA ALA A 415 -11.88 -2.35 10.32
C ALA A 415 -13.32 -2.78 10.66
N ALA A 416 -13.45 -3.95 11.27
CA ALA A 416 -14.73 -4.51 11.69
C ALA A 416 -14.63 -5.16 13.06
N THR A 417 -15.59 -4.86 13.95
CA THR A 417 -15.68 -5.48 15.27
C THR A 417 -17.00 -6.23 15.41
N GLY A 418 -16.95 -7.46 15.89
CA GLY A 418 -18.15 -8.24 16.17
C GLY A 418 -17.88 -9.56 16.87
N MET A 419 -18.97 -10.24 17.21
CA MET A 419 -18.97 -11.56 17.82
C MET A 419 -18.73 -12.65 16.78
N ILE A 420 -17.87 -13.62 17.10
CA ILE A 420 -17.58 -14.74 16.21
C ILE A 420 -18.83 -15.61 16.01
N VAL A 421 -19.15 -15.88 14.75
CA VAL A 421 -20.12 -16.91 14.33
C VAL A 421 -19.49 -17.82 13.26
N PHE A 422 -19.91 -19.09 13.20
CA PHE A 422 -19.28 -20.10 12.34
C PHE A 422 -20.15 -20.58 11.16
N SER A 423 -21.38 -20.08 11.06
CA SER A 423 -22.33 -20.39 9.99
C SER A 423 -23.05 -19.12 9.52
N ALA A 424 -23.54 -19.13 8.27
CA ALA A 424 -24.31 -18.03 7.72
C ALA A 424 -25.67 -17.86 8.43
N GLU A 425 -26.31 -18.98 8.79
CA GLU A 425 -27.56 -19.02 9.54
C GLU A 425 -27.42 -18.39 10.94
N ASP A 426 -26.32 -18.68 11.64
CA ASP A 426 -26.03 -18.06 12.93
C ASP A 426 -25.76 -16.56 12.77
N ALA A 427 -25.08 -16.14 11.71
CA ALA A 427 -24.85 -14.72 11.41
C ALA A 427 -26.18 -13.96 11.25
N GLU A 428 -27.10 -14.47 10.43
CA GLU A 428 -28.44 -13.90 10.26
C GLU A 428 -29.22 -13.87 11.57
N ALA A 429 -29.29 -15.01 12.27
CA ALA A 429 -30.08 -15.14 13.49
C ALA A 429 -29.59 -14.24 14.64
N TRP A 430 -28.31 -13.87 14.64
CA TRP A 430 -27.73 -12.97 15.63
C TRP A 430 -27.90 -11.51 15.21
N VAL A 431 -27.74 -11.19 13.93
CA VAL A 431 -28.01 -9.85 13.40
C VAL A 431 -29.50 -9.49 13.56
N ASP A 432 -30.40 -10.45 13.38
CA ASP A 432 -31.85 -10.27 13.64
C ASP A 432 -32.15 -9.92 15.11
N LYS A 433 -31.27 -10.30 16.04
CA LYS A 433 -31.34 -9.93 17.46
C LYS A 433 -30.67 -8.57 17.75
N GLY A 434 -30.10 -7.93 16.75
CA GLY A 434 -29.40 -6.65 16.84
C GLY A 434 -27.92 -6.76 17.18
N GLU A 435 -27.33 -7.96 17.08
CA GLU A 435 -25.93 -8.19 17.41
C GLU A 435 -25.01 -7.99 16.21
N LYS A 436 -23.79 -7.49 16.45
CA LYS A 436 -22.73 -7.37 15.44
C LYS A 436 -21.91 -8.65 15.37
N VAL A 437 -21.70 -9.19 14.18
CA VAL A 437 -21.05 -10.49 14.02
C VAL A 437 -19.88 -10.48 13.02
N ILE A 438 -18.91 -11.36 13.26
CA ILE A 438 -17.81 -11.67 12.35
C ILE A 438 -17.96 -13.13 11.91
N LEU A 439 -18.14 -13.34 10.61
CA LEU A 439 -18.28 -14.67 10.04
C LEU A 439 -16.91 -15.34 9.88
N CYS A 440 -16.65 -16.37 10.68
CA CYS A 440 -15.42 -17.14 10.69
C CYS A 440 -15.61 -18.48 9.97
N ARG A 441 -14.91 -18.67 8.84
CA ARG A 441 -15.00 -19.90 8.04
C ARG A 441 -13.61 -20.46 7.72
N THR A 442 -13.53 -21.73 7.36
CA THR A 442 -12.32 -22.28 6.76
C THR A 442 -12.15 -21.72 5.35
N GLU A 443 -13.23 -21.77 4.58
CA GLU A 443 -13.42 -21.15 3.26
C GLU A 443 -14.92 -20.82 3.12
N THR A 444 -15.26 -19.82 2.31
CA THR A 444 -16.66 -19.45 2.04
C THR A 444 -17.14 -20.06 0.72
N SER A 445 -18.41 -20.41 0.63
CA SER A 445 -19.10 -20.81 -0.61
C SER A 445 -20.20 -19.80 -1.00
N PRO A 446 -20.83 -19.92 -2.19
CA PRO A 446 -21.98 -19.09 -2.55
C PRO A 446 -23.18 -19.19 -1.59
N GLU A 447 -23.30 -20.29 -0.84
CA GLU A 447 -24.36 -20.48 0.16
C GLU A 447 -24.13 -19.59 1.39
N ASP A 448 -22.89 -19.17 1.64
CA ASP A 448 -22.54 -18.29 2.76
C ASP A 448 -22.86 -16.80 2.47
N ILE A 449 -23.33 -16.44 1.26
CA ILE A 449 -23.51 -15.05 0.81
C ILE A 449 -24.40 -14.23 1.74
N THR A 450 -25.50 -14.80 2.21
CA THR A 450 -26.43 -14.05 3.07
C THR A 450 -25.80 -13.75 4.43
N GLY A 451 -25.13 -14.74 5.02
CA GLY A 451 -24.32 -14.57 6.23
C GLY A 451 -23.16 -13.58 6.05
N MET A 452 -22.49 -13.62 4.90
CA MET A 452 -21.42 -12.67 4.56
C MET A 452 -21.95 -11.23 4.45
N HIS A 453 -23.15 -11.06 3.89
CA HIS A 453 -23.78 -9.75 3.70
C HIS A 453 -24.21 -9.09 5.01
N VAL A 454 -24.69 -9.88 5.97
CA VAL A 454 -25.14 -9.36 7.28
C VAL A 454 -24.00 -9.19 8.29
N SER A 455 -22.82 -9.76 8.02
CA SER A 455 -21.67 -9.69 8.93
C SER A 455 -20.91 -8.38 8.79
N GLU A 456 -20.37 -7.87 9.91
CA GLU A 456 -19.50 -6.67 9.91
C GLU A 456 -18.15 -6.96 9.26
N GLY A 457 -17.69 -8.21 9.31
CA GLY A 457 -16.40 -8.64 8.77
C GLY A 457 -16.34 -10.14 8.52
N ILE A 458 -15.42 -10.55 7.66
CA ILE A 458 -15.27 -11.95 7.22
C ILE A 458 -13.84 -12.42 7.48
N LEU A 459 -13.69 -13.52 8.20
CA LEU A 459 -12.40 -14.18 8.47
C LEU A 459 -12.38 -15.57 7.85
N THR A 460 -11.38 -15.84 6.99
CA THR A 460 -11.12 -17.20 6.51
C THR A 460 -9.73 -17.71 6.85
N THR A 461 -9.63 -18.97 7.29
CA THR A 461 -8.33 -19.60 7.58
C THR A 461 -7.61 -20.09 6.32
N ARG A 462 -8.35 -20.29 5.22
CA ARG A 462 -7.84 -20.61 3.89
C ARG A 462 -8.36 -19.64 2.84
N GLY A 463 -7.72 -19.66 1.67
CA GLY A 463 -8.04 -18.78 0.55
C GLY A 463 -7.03 -17.65 0.39
N GLY A 464 -6.76 -17.27 -0.86
CA GLY A 464 -5.89 -16.14 -1.19
C GLY A 464 -6.68 -14.87 -1.48
N MET A 465 -5.97 -13.84 -1.94
CA MET A 465 -6.55 -12.55 -2.35
C MET A 465 -7.63 -12.65 -3.44
N THR A 466 -7.70 -13.75 -4.20
CA THR A 466 -8.71 -14.00 -5.24
C THR A 466 -9.72 -15.10 -4.84
N SER A 467 -9.77 -15.47 -3.57
CA SER A 467 -10.74 -16.44 -3.06
C SER A 467 -12.18 -15.90 -3.13
N HIS A 468 -13.16 -16.79 -3.05
CA HIS A 468 -14.58 -16.41 -3.02
C HIS A 468 -14.85 -15.34 -1.95
N ALA A 469 -14.37 -15.56 -0.71
CA ALA A 469 -14.46 -14.60 0.38
C ALA A 469 -13.90 -13.23 0.00
N ALA A 470 -12.66 -13.19 -0.51
CA ALA A 470 -11.99 -11.95 -0.86
C ALA A 470 -12.68 -11.18 -2.01
N VAL A 471 -13.21 -11.89 -3.01
CA VAL A 471 -13.89 -11.27 -4.15
C VAL A 471 -15.25 -10.70 -3.73
N VAL A 472 -16.03 -11.47 -2.99
CA VAL A 472 -17.37 -11.06 -2.53
C VAL A 472 -17.27 -9.95 -1.49
N ALA A 473 -16.37 -10.07 -0.50
CA ALA A 473 -16.17 -9.06 0.53
C ALA A 473 -15.75 -7.71 -0.07
N ARG A 474 -14.86 -7.69 -1.06
CA ARG A 474 -14.52 -6.46 -1.79
C ARG A 474 -15.69 -5.90 -2.59
N GLY A 475 -16.51 -6.77 -3.19
CA GLY A 475 -17.72 -6.35 -3.90
C GLY A 475 -18.75 -5.70 -2.97
N MET A 476 -18.80 -6.13 -1.72
CA MET A 476 -19.71 -5.62 -0.68
C MET A 476 -19.12 -4.48 0.16
N GLY A 477 -17.81 -4.23 0.06
CA GLY A 477 -17.11 -3.28 0.93
C GLY A 477 -16.97 -3.75 2.38
N THR A 478 -17.09 -5.05 2.63
CA THR A 478 -16.99 -5.66 3.97
C THR A 478 -15.51 -5.97 4.27
N PRO A 479 -14.97 -5.56 5.42
CA PRO A 479 -13.62 -5.92 5.85
C PRO A 479 -13.39 -7.44 5.84
N CYS A 480 -12.29 -7.88 5.23
CA CYS A 480 -12.00 -9.30 5.11
C CYS A 480 -10.52 -9.61 5.29
N VAL A 481 -10.25 -10.56 6.18
CA VAL A 481 -8.93 -11.18 6.36
C VAL A 481 -9.03 -12.62 5.87
N SER A 482 -8.30 -12.96 4.81
CA SER A 482 -8.34 -14.29 4.21
C SER A 482 -7.03 -15.05 4.41
N GLY A 483 -7.07 -16.39 4.38
CA GLY A 483 -5.85 -17.19 4.44
C GLY A 483 -5.07 -17.05 5.74
N ALA A 484 -5.77 -16.82 6.86
CA ALA A 484 -5.18 -16.77 8.20
C ALA A 484 -4.81 -18.18 8.68
N GLY A 485 -3.80 -18.79 8.06
CA GLY A 485 -3.45 -20.21 8.23
C GLY A 485 -2.92 -20.57 9.61
N GLU A 486 -2.57 -19.57 10.43
CA GLU A 486 -2.20 -19.75 11.84
C GLU A 486 -3.42 -20.00 12.75
N LEU A 487 -4.63 -19.68 12.27
CA LEU A 487 -5.87 -19.93 12.98
C LEU A 487 -6.52 -21.24 12.51
N ARG A 488 -7.24 -21.88 13.43
CA ARG A 488 -8.02 -23.09 13.12
C ARG A 488 -9.45 -22.95 13.62
N VAL A 489 -10.40 -23.15 12.70
CA VAL A 489 -11.83 -23.24 13.00
C VAL A 489 -12.20 -24.71 13.28
N ASP A 490 -12.92 -24.96 14.37
CA ASP A 490 -13.57 -26.24 14.65
C ASP A 490 -15.09 -26.04 14.70
N TYR A 491 -15.77 -26.57 13.68
CA TYR A 491 -17.22 -26.45 13.53
C TYR A 491 -18.02 -27.31 14.51
N ASN A 492 -17.44 -28.40 15.03
CA ASN A 492 -18.16 -29.29 15.94
C ASN A 492 -18.29 -28.67 17.33
N THR A 493 -17.21 -28.03 17.79
CA THR A 493 -17.17 -27.33 19.08
C THR A 493 -17.53 -25.85 18.96
N LYS A 494 -17.70 -25.34 17.73
CA LYS A 494 -17.91 -23.91 17.44
C LYS A 494 -16.84 -23.04 18.13
N THR A 495 -15.57 -23.34 17.84
CA THR A 495 -14.42 -22.63 18.42
C THR A 495 -13.39 -22.23 17.38
N LEU A 496 -12.72 -21.10 17.63
CA LEU A 496 -11.59 -20.57 16.87
C LEU A 496 -10.32 -20.66 17.73
N HIS A 497 -9.30 -21.35 17.24
CA HIS A 497 -8.00 -21.44 17.92
C HIS A 497 -7.01 -20.44 17.32
N ALA A 498 -6.38 -19.62 18.16
CA ALA A 498 -5.45 -18.55 17.75
C ALA A 498 -4.35 -18.36 18.83
N MET A 499 -3.06 -18.42 18.44
CA MET A 499 -1.89 -18.24 19.32
C MET A 499 -1.99 -18.90 20.73
N GLY A 500 -2.48 -20.14 20.79
CA GLY A 500 -2.60 -20.90 22.05
C GLY A 500 -3.84 -20.56 22.91
N GLN A 501 -4.71 -19.69 22.42
CA GLN A 501 -6.02 -19.38 23.01
C GLN A 501 -7.14 -20.05 22.20
N THR A 502 -8.26 -20.35 22.86
CA THR A 502 -9.49 -20.89 22.24
C THR A 502 -10.61 -19.89 22.47
N LEU A 503 -11.17 -19.37 21.39
CA LEU A 503 -12.30 -18.45 21.39
C LEU A 503 -13.56 -19.22 21.02
N GLU A 504 -14.61 -19.05 21.83
CA GLU A 504 -15.92 -19.68 21.60
C GLU A 504 -16.80 -18.79 20.70
N GLU A 505 -17.85 -19.37 20.12
CA GLU A 505 -18.91 -18.61 19.45
C GLU A 505 -19.45 -17.51 20.39
N GLY A 506 -19.57 -16.29 19.88
CA GLY A 506 -19.91 -15.12 20.68
C GLY A 506 -18.75 -14.35 21.28
N ALA A 507 -17.51 -14.86 21.22
CA ALA A 507 -16.35 -14.07 21.60
C ALA A 507 -16.16 -12.89 20.63
N VAL A 508 -15.83 -11.71 21.16
CA VAL A 508 -15.65 -10.49 20.36
C VAL A 508 -14.23 -10.44 19.79
N ILE A 509 -14.13 -10.20 18.49
CA ILE A 509 -12.87 -9.91 17.81
C ILE A 509 -13.01 -8.67 16.93
N THR A 510 -11.87 -8.05 16.66
CA THR A 510 -11.74 -6.99 15.68
C THR A 510 -10.83 -7.44 14.54
N LEU A 511 -11.25 -7.21 13.30
CA LEU A 511 -10.47 -7.46 12.09
C LEU A 511 -9.97 -6.14 11.52
N ASP A 512 -8.70 -6.08 11.14
CA ASP A 512 -8.17 -5.05 10.26
C ASP A 512 -7.88 -5.67 8.89
N GLY A 513 -8.83 -5.49 7.97
CA GLY A 513 -8.76 -5.95 6.59
C GLY A 513 -7.70 -5.22 5.75
N SER A 514 -7.12 -4.13 6.25
CA SER A 514 -6.06 -3.37 5.55
C SER A 514 -4.66 -3.92 5.86
N THR A 515 -4.43 -4.33 7.11
CA THR A 515 -3.14 -4.89 7.57
C THR A 515 -3.14 -6.41 7.70
N GLY A 516 -4.33 -7.03 7.60
CA GLY A 516 -4.54 -8.47 7.78
C GLY A 516 -4.52 -8.91 9.25
N GLU A 517 -4.59 -7.98 10.20
CA GLU A 517 -4.50 -8.28 11.64
C GLU A 517 -5.84 -8.75 12.21
N ILE A 518 -5.77 -9.72 13.13
CA ILE A 518 -6.92 -10.26 13.87
C ILE A 518 -6.66 -9.98 15.35
N ILE A 519 -7.55 -9.24 15.98
CA ILE A 519 -7.34 -8.65 17.31
C ILE A 519 -8.41 -9.17 18.26
N LEU A 520 -8.02 -9.55 19.47
CA LEU A 520 -8.95 -9.98 20.51
C LEU A 520 -9.67 -8.78 21.13
N GLY A 521 -10.99 -8.87 21.25
CA GLY A 521 -11.83 -7.85 21.85
C GLY A 521 -12.26 -6.75 20.89
N GLU A 522 -12.98 -5.76 21.44
CA GLU A 522 -13.43 -4.58 20.72
C GLU A 522 -12.35 -3.51 20.73
N VAL A 523 -11.98 -3.02 19.54
CA VAL A 523 -11.10 -1.87 19.37
C VAL A 523 -11.93 -0.69 18.84
N PRO A 524 -11.82 0.50 19.45
CA PRO A 524 -12.47 1.71 18.95
C PRO A 524 -12.12 1.97 17.48
N MET A 525 -13.13 2.30 16.68
CA MET A 525 -12.98 2.62 15.26
C MET A 525 -13.27 4.10 15.01
N ILE A 526 -12.52 4.69 14.08
CA ILE A 526 -12.73 6.04 13.59
C ILE A 526 -13.41 5.93 12.23
N GLN A 527 -14.59 6.56 12.10
CA GLN A 527 -15.30 6.65 10.83
C GLN A 527 -14.60 7.69 9.94
N PRO A 528 -14.32 7.38 8.67
CA PRO A 528 -13.71 8.33 7.77
C PRO A 528 -14.67 9.49 7.47
N GLU A 529 -14.17 10.71 7.60
CA GLU A 529 -14.88 11.91 7.14
C GLU A 529 -14.62 12.12 5.65
N VAL A 530 -15.67 12.03 4.84
CA VAL A 530 -15.63 12.28 3.38
C VAL A 530 -15.67 13.79 3.06
N SER A 531 -15.37 14.64 4.05
CA SER A 531 -15.38 16.10 3.99
C SER A 531 -13.99 16.69 4.19
N GLY A 532 -13.81 17.98 3.90
CA GLY A 532 -12.50 18.64 3.94
C GLY A 532 -11.65 18.29 2.72
N ASP A 533 -10.37 18.02 2.93
CA ASP A 533 -9.39 17.83 1.85
C ASP A 533 -9.81 16.76 0.82
N PHE A 534 -10.53 15.70 1.25
CA PHE A 534 -11.02 14.65 0.34
C PHE A 534 -12.09 15.19 -0.62
N GLY A 535 -13.03 15.97 -0.08
CA GLY A 535 -14.09 16.59 -0.87
C GLY A 535 -13.54 17.60 -1.87
N ASP A 536 -12.54 18.39 -1.48
CA ASP A 536 -11.87 19.35 -2.37
C ASP A 536 -11.15 18.63 -3.52
N LEU A 537 -10.41 17.55 -3.22
CA LEU A 537 -9.77 16.73 -4.25
C LEU A 537 -10.80 16.11 -5.20
N MET A 538 -11.88 15.51 -4.68
CA MET A 538 -12.92 14.90 -5.51
C MET A 538 -13.64 15.93 -6.38
N ALA A 539 -13.86 17.16 -5.89
CA ALA A 539 -14.40 18.25 -6.69
C ALA A 539 -13.47 18.59 -7.87
N TRP A 540 -12.15 18.57 -7.65
CA TRP A 540 -11.19 18.78 -8.73
C TRP A 540 -11.18 17.60 -9.71
N VAL A 541 -11.25 16.36 -9.22
CA VAL A 541 -11.40 15.17 -10.06
C VAL A 541 -12.62 15.30 -10.97
N ASP A 542 -13.75 15.77 -10.44
CA ASP A 542 -14.98 16.00 -11.20
C ASP A 542 -14.83 17.07 -12.29
N GLU A 543 -13.96 18.06 -12.10
CA GLU A 543 -13.65 19.10 -13.11
C GLU A 543 -12.81 18.54 -14.28
N VAL A 544 -11.89 17.61 -14.02
CA VAL A 544 -10.98 17.05 -15.05
C VAL A 544 -11.43 15.73 -15.65
N LYS A 545 -12.28 14.95 -14.97
CA LYS A 545 -12.68 13.63 -15.46
C LYS A 545 -13.39 13.74 -16.81
N VAL A 546 -13.05 12.84 -17.71
CA VAL A 546 -13.71 12.70 -19.03
C VAL A 546 -14.72 11.55 -19.02
N ILE A 547 -14.54 10.58 -18.11
CA ILE A 547 -15.37 9.39 -17.98
C ILE A 547 -16.31 9.60 -16.80
N GLY A 548 -17.61 9.34 -17.01
CA GLY A 548 -18.59 9.34 -15.92
C GLY A 548 -18.45 8.09 -15.06
N VAL A 549 -18.60 8.24 -13.74
CA VAL A 549 -18.46 7.14 -12.77
C VAL A 549 -19.85 6.71 -12.30
N ARG A 550 -20.27 5.51 -12.69
CA ARG A 550 -21.51 4.88 -12.21
C ARG A 550 -21.19 3.71 -11.29
N ALA A 551 -22.12 3.35 -10.42
CA ALA A 551 -21.95 2.25 -9.47
C ALA A 551 -22.56 0.93 -9.97
N ASN A 552 -22.00 -0.18 -9.49
CA ASN A 552 -22.72 -1.45 -9.47
C ASN A 552 -23.52 -1.47 -8.16
N ALA A 553 -24.85 -1.36 -8.25
CA ALA A 553 -25.71 -1.25 -7.08
C ALA A 553 -27.07 -1.86 -7.38
N GLU A 554 -27.58 -2.61 -6.41
CA GLU A 554 -28.71 -3.52 -6.62
C GLU A 554 -29.71 -3.40 -5.48
N THR A 555 -29.24 -3.08 -4.28
CA THR A 555 -30.08 -2.79 -3.13
C THR A 555 -30.26 -1.28 -2.91
N PRO A 556 -31.31 -0.86 -2.18
CA PRO A 556 -31.47 0.53 -1.76
C PRO A 556 -30.26 1.07 -0.96
N LEU A 557 -29.65 0.23 -0.12
CA LEU A 557 -28.48 0.62 0.68
C LEU A 557 -27.27 0.89 -0.22
N ASP A 558 -27.00 0.03 -1.19
CA ASP A 558 -25.90 0.21 -2.15
C ASP A 558 -26.11 1.49 -2.97
N ALA A 559 -27.34 1.72 -3.44
CA ALA A 559 -27.69 2.89 -4.23
C ALA A 559 -27.52 4.20 -3.43
N LEU A 560 -27.93 4.22 -2.16
CA LEU A 560 -27.74 5.37 -1.27
C LEU A 560 -26.25 5.65 -1.02
N THR A 561 -25.48 4.59 -0.75
CA THR A 561 -24.03 4.68 -0.52
C THR A 561 -23.30 5.17 -1.75
N ALA A 562 -23.57 4.59 -2.92
CA ALA A 562 -23.03 5.03 -4.20
C ALA A 562 -23.32 6.50 -4.48
N LYS A 563 -24.57 6.94 -4.24
CA LYS A 563 -24.96 8.34 -4.41
C LYS A 563 -24.22 9.28 -3.44
N LYS A 564 -24.00 8.84 -2.19
CA LYS A 564 -23.22 9.59 -1.19
C LYS A 564 -21.76 9.80 -1.62
N PHE A 565 -21.18 8.83 -2.32
CA PHE A 565 -19.83 8.92 -2.91
C PHE A 565 -19.78 9.64 -4.28
N GLY A 566 -20.90 10.21 -4.75
CA GLY A 566 -20.92 10.98 -5.99
C GLY A 566 -21.12 10.17 -7.27
N ALA A 567 -21.61 8.92 -7.19
CA ALA A 567 -21.92 8.14 -8.37
C ALA A 567 -22.97 8.85 -9.25
N GLU A 568 -22.69 8.91 -10.56
CA GLU A 568 -23.50 9.58 -11.58
C GLU A 568 -24.66 8.69 -12.09
N GLY A 569 -24.99 7.63 -11.34
CA GLY A 569 -26.01 6.65 -11.68
C GLY A 569 -25.56 5.22 -11.38
N ILE A 570 -26.36 4.26 -11.81
CA ILE A 570 -26.07 2.83 -11.69
C ILE A 570 -25.71 2.31 -13.08
N GLY A 571 -24.52 1.73 -13.22
CA GLY A 571 -24.03 1.14 -14.47
C GLY A 571 -24.35 -0.35 -14.59
N LEU A 572 -24.67 -1.00 -13.47
CA LEU A 572 -25.11 -2.39 -13.44
C LEU A 572 -25.92 -2.65 -12.16
N SER A 573 -27.22 -2.87 -12.33
CA SER A 573 -28.11 -3.47 -11.34
C SER A 573 -28.42 -4.89 -11.78
N ARG A 574 -27.93 -5.88 -11.01
CA ARG A 574 -28.15 -7.31 -11.28
C ARG A 574 -29.48 -7.74 -10.68
N THR A 575 -30.36 -8.25 -11.52
CA THR A 575 -31.71 -8.64 -11.07
C THR A 575 -31.74 -9.98 -10.38
N GLU A 576 -30.76 -10.85 -10.61
CA GLU A 576 -30.65 -12.15 -9.95
C GLU A 576 -30.62 -12.06 -8.43
N HIS A 577 -29.92 -11.07 -7.88
CA HIS A 577 -29.82 -10.90 -6.42
C HIS A 577 -31.13 -10.47 -5.78
N MET A 578 -32.04 -9.86 -6.55
CA MET A 578 -33.37 -9.48 -6.10
C MET A 578 -34.30 -10.70 -5.89
N PHE A 579 -33.89 -11.89 -6.32
CA PHE A 579 -34.67 -13.12 -6.21
C PHE A 579 -34.19 -14.09 -5.12
N PHE A 580 -33.05 -13.82 -4.48
CA PHE A 580 -32.50 -14.72 -3.45
C PHE A 580 -33.16 -14.57 -2.07
N ASP A 581 -33.94 -13.51 -1.83
CA ASP A 581 -34.72 -13.38 -0.60
C ASP A 581 -35.58 -14.63 -0.32
N PRO A 582 -35.63 -15.15 0.93
CA PRO A 582 -36.33 -16.40 1.26
C PRO A 582 -37.80 -16.47 0.85
N HIS A 583 -38.51 -15.33 0.80
CA HIS A 583 -39.91 -15.32 0.38
C HIS A 583 -40.03 -15.35 -1.15
N ARG A 584 -39.06 -14.78 -1.86
CA ARG A 584 -39.05 -14.64 -3.32
C ARG A 584 -38.48 -15.88 -4.00
N ILE A 585 -37.46 -16.50 -3.40
CA ILE A 585 -36.79 -17.69 -3.94
C ILE A 585 -37.79 -18.85 -4.12
N VAL A 586 -38.82 -18.93 -3.28
CA VAL A 586 -39.91 -19.91 -3.41
C VAL A 586 -40.67 -19.73 -4.72
N HIS A 587 -41.00 -18.49 -5.09
CA HIS A 587 -41.68 -18.19 -6.36
C HIS A 587 -40.76 -18.38 -7.57
N MET A 588 -39.47 -18.10 -7.41
CA MET A 588 -38.46 -18.41 -8.43
C MET A 588 -38.34 -19.92 -8.68
N ARG A 589 -38.32 -20.73 -7.62
CA ARG A 589 -38.30 -22.20 -7.70
C ARG A 589 -39.59 -22.74 -8.32
N GLN A 590 -40.76 -22.17 -7.98
CA GLN A 590 -42.03 -22.48 -8.65
C GLN A 590 -41.97 -22.22 -10.16
N MET A 591 -41.34 -21.13 -10.59
CA MET A 591 -41.15 -20.77 -12.00
C MET A 591 -40.26 -21.80 -12.71
N ILE A 592 -39.19 -22.27 -12.06
CA ILE A 592 -38.24 -23.25 -12.62
C ILE A 592 -38.88 -24.64 -12.78
N LEU A 593 -39.75 -25.02 -11.85
CA LEU A 593 -40.45 -26.30 -11.80
C LEU A 593 -41.71 -26.36 -12.70
N ALA A 594 -42.15 -25.22 -13.23
CA ALA A 594 -43.33 -25.13 -14.09
C ALA A 594 -43.20 -25.99 -15.36
N ARG A 595 -44.24 -26.80 -15.63
CA ARG A 595 -44.26 -27.76 -16.75
C ARG A 595 -44.67 -27.11 -18.07
N ASP A 596 -45.37 -25.98 -18.02
CA ASP A 596 -45.80 -25.21 -19.18
C ASP A 596 -45.70 -23.69 -18.93
N GLU A 597 -45.90 -22.92 -20.01
CA GLU A 597 -45.88 -21.45 -19.98
C GLU A 597 -46.94 -20.87 -19.03
N GLY A 598 -48.11 -21.51 -18.92
CA GLY A 598 -49.21 -21.03 -18.08
C GLY A 598 -48.90 -21.12 -16.59
N GLU A 599 -48.28 -22.21 -16.15
CA GLU A 599 -47.74 -22.35 -14.80
C GLU A 599 -46.59 -21.37 -14.54
N ARG A 600 -45.69 -21.19 -15.52
CA ARG A 600 -44.55 -20.29 -15.40
C ARG A 600 -45.00 -18.84 -15.21
N ARG A 601 -45.99 -18.39 -16.00
CA ARG A 601 -46.59 -17.06 -15.87
C ARG A 601 -47.23 -16.83 -14.51
N LYS A 602 -47.94 -17.81 -13.94
CA LYS A 602 -48.50 -17.69 -12.58
C LYS A 602 -47.44 -17.52 -11.50
N ALA A 603 -46.28 -18.14 -11.65
CA ALA A 603 -45.17 -17.96 -10.73
C ALA A 603 -44.51 -16.57 -10.91
N LEU A 604 -44.33 -16.15 -12.17
CA LEU A 604 -43.80 -14.82 -12.53
C LEU A 604 -44.73 -13.68 -12.04
N ASP A 605 -46.05 -13.85 -12.09
CA ASP A 605 -47.02 -12.88 -11.56
C ASP A 605 -46.86 -12.62 -10.06
N LYS A 606 -46.36 -13.62 -9.30
CA LYS A 606 -46.04 -13.47 -7.87
C LYS A 606 -44.71 -12.73 -7.65
N LEU A 607 -43.75 -12.87 -8.57
CA LEU A 607 -42.46 -12.18 -8.51
C LEU A 607 -42.56 -10.71 -8.93
N LEU A 608 -43.44 -10.40 -9.88
CA LEU A 608 -43.67 -9.05 -10.42
C LEU A 608 -43.79 -7.95 -9.34
N PRO A 609 -44.67 -8.06 -8.32
CA PRO A 609 -44.83 -7.00 -7.32
C PRO A 609 -43.56 -6.77 -6.48
N HIS A 610 -42.79 -7.83 -6.19
CA HIS A 610 -41.54 -7.70 -5.44
C HIS A 610 -40.49 -6.95 -6.25
N GLN A 611 -40.27 -7.36 -7.50
CA GLN A 611 -39.27 -6.74 -8.35
C GLN A 611 -39.65 -5.29 -8.71
N ARG A 612 -40.94 -5.01 -8.91
CA ARG A 612 -41.43 -3.64 -9.11
C ARG A 612 -41.11 -2.75 -7.91
N GLN A 613 -41.28 -3.27 -6.70
CA GLN A 613 -40.97 -2.53 -5.47
C GLN A 613 -39.48 -2.20 -5.38
N ASP A 614 -38.59 -3.15 -5.69
CA ASP A 614 -37.14 -2.90 -5.67
C ASP A 614 -36.76 -1.78 -6.65
N PHE A 615 -37.29 -1.83 -7.89
CA PHE A 615 -37.02 -0.80 -8.87
C PHE A 615 -37.61 0.56 -8.48
N LEU A 616 -38.79 0.57 -7.85
CA LEU A 616 -39.40 1.80 -7.35
C LEU A 616 -38.48 2.47 -6.31
N GLU A 617 -37.92 1.70 -5.39
CA GLU A 617 -36.96 2.19 -4.39
C GLU A 617 -35.67 2.70 -5.04
N LEU A 618 -35.11 1.94 -5.99
CA LEU A 618 -33.91 2.34 -6.72
C LEU A 618 -34.13 3.64 -7.52
N PHE A 619 -35.23 3.75 -8.26
CA PHE A 619 -35.59 4.97 -9.00
C PHE A 619 -35.85 6.16 -8.06
N HIS A 620 -36.44 5.91 -6.90
CA HIS A 620 -36.67 6.96 -5.90
C HIS A 620 -35.34 7.51 -5.36
N ILE A 621 -34.35 6.65 -5.13
CA ILE A 621 -33.01 7.01 -4.65
C ILE A 621 -32.22 7.72 -5.75
N MET A 622 -32.22 7.18 -6.96
CA MET A 622 -31.47 7.68 -8.11
C MET A 622 -32.27 8.68 -8.96
N ASP A 623 -33.14 9.47 -8.33
CA ASP A 623 -33.94 10.49 -9.01
C ASP A 623 -33.06 11.41 -9.89
N GLY A 624 -33.37 11.45 -11.18
CA GLY A 624 -32.65 12.22 -12.19
C GLY A 624 -31.38 11.57 -12.74
N LEU A 625 -30.99 10.38 -12.27
CA LEU A 625 -29.80 9.66 -12.71
C LEU A 625 -30.17 8.39 -13.50
N PRO A 626 -29.31 7.96 -14.45
CA PRO A 626 -29.51 6.73 -15.21
C PRO A 626 -29.32 5.47 -14.34
N ILE A 627 -30.13 4.45 -14.59
CA ILE A 627 -30.00 3.12 -13.96
C ILE A 627 -29.98 2.05 -15.04
N THR A 628 -28.83 1.40 -15.20
CA THR A 628 -28.67 0.26 -16.10
C THR A 628 -29.06 -1.03 -15.38
N ILE A 629 -30.18 -1.64 -15.79
CA ILE A 629 -30.76 -2.84 -15.18
C ILE A 629 -30.47 -4.03 -16.08
N ARG A 630 -29.69 -4.98 -15.58
CA ARG A 630 -29.38 -6.23 -16.30
C ARG A 630 -30.45 -7.27 -16.02
N LEU A 631 -31.06 -7.77 -17.11
CA LEU A 631 -32.01 -8.89 -17.02
C LEU A 631 -31.35 -10.15 -16.46
N LEU A 632 -32.17 -11.14 -16.08
CA LEU A 632 -31.72 -12.37 -15.43
C LEU A 632 -30.60 -13.05 -16.23
N ASP A 633 -29.44 -13.20 -15.59
CA ASP A 633 -28.22 -13.77 -16.17
C ASP A 633 -27.90 -15.20 -15.74
N PRO A 634 -28.07 -15.65 -14.48
CA PRO A 634 -27.60 -16.97 -14.06
C PRO A 634 -28.40 -18.12 -14.67
N PRO A 635 -27.79 -19.31 -14.83
CA PRO A 635 -28.50 -20.53 -15.20
C PRO A 635 -29.49 -20.93 -14.09
N LEU A 636 -30.61 -21.55 -14.48
CA LEU A 636 -31.70 -21.83 -13.55
C LEU A 636 -31.34 -22.84 -12.45
N ASN A 637 -30.31 -23.67 -12.65
CA ASN A 637 -29.86 -24.64 -11.64
C ASN A 637 -29.27 -23.96 -10.39
N GLU A 638 -28.75 -22.73 -10.49
CA GLU A 638 -28.23 -21.98 -9.33
C GLU A 638 -29.31 -21.62 -8.29
N PHE A 639 -30.59 -21.63 -8.66
CA PHE A 639 -31.70 -21.37 -7.73
C PHE A 639 -32.29 -22.64 -7.10
N LEU A 640 -31.87 -23.83 -7.56
CA LEU A 640 -32.36 -25.10 -7.05
C LEU A 640 -31.52 -25.59 -5.86
N PRO A 641 -32.17 -26.15 -4.82
CA PRO A 641 -31.48 -26.60 -3.62
C PRO A 641 -30.58 -27.82 -3.85
N HIS A 642 -29.60 -27.99 -2.96
CA HIS A 642 -28.61 -29.05 -3.05
C HIS A 642 -28.90 -30.24 -2.14
N THR A 643 -29.52 -30.03 -0.97
CA THR A 643 -29.78 -31.05 0.05
C THR A 643 -31.14 -31.74 -0.13
N ASP A 644 -31.26 -32.98 0.37
CA ASP A 644 -32.51 -33.75 0.29
C ASP A 644 -33.66 -33.15 1.14
N GLU A 645 -33.33 -32.45 2.23
CA GLU A 645 -34.29 -31.76 3.09
C GLU A 645 -34.87 -30.52 2.40
N GLU A 646 -34.02 -29.68 1.82
CA GLU A 646 -34.46 -28.52 1.03
C GLU A 646 -35.24 -28.92 -0.22
N LEU A 647 -34.88 -30.04 -0.88
CA LEU A 647 -35.65 -30.58 -2.00
C LEU A 647 -37.10 -30.90 -1.58
N ALA A 648 -37.32 -31.34 -0.34
CA ALA A 648 -38.66 -31.61 0.20
C ALA A 648 -39.44 -30.33 0.47
N GLU A 649 -38.80 -29.30 1.02
CA GLU A 649 -39.42 -28.00 1.24
C GLU A 649 -39.84 -27.33 -0.08
N VAL A 650 -38.98 -27.41 -1.09
CA VAL A 650 -39.28 -26.87 -2.42
C VAL A 650 -40.41 -27.63 -3.10
N ALA A 651 -40.43 -28.95 -2.96
CA ALA A 651 -41.52 -29.79 -3.47
C ALA A 651 -42.86 -29.42 -2.81
N GLU A 652 -42.89 -29.27 -1.49
CA GLU A 652 -44.08 -28.86 -0.75
C GLU A 652 -44.55 -27.45 -1.16
N ALA A 653 -43.65 -26.48 -1.21
CA ALA A 653 -43.98 -25.11 -1.55
C ALA A 653 -44.43 -24.95 -3.01
N ALA A 654 -43.90 -25.77 -3.93
CA ALA A 654 -44.29 -25.76 -5.34
C ALA A 654 -45.50 -26.67 -5.64
N GLY A 655 -45.96 -27.47 -4.69
CA GLY A 655 -47.06 -28.42 -4.88
C GLY A 655 -46.70 -29.58 -5.83
N VAL A 656 -45.42 -29.96 -5.89
CA VAL A 656 -44.90 -31.08 -6.70
C VAL A 656 -44.28 -32.15 -5.81
N THR A 657 -43.88 -33.29 -6.38
CA THR A 657 -43.18 -34.32 -5.59
C THR A 657 -41.68 -34.03 -5.51
N THR A 658 -41.01 -34.50 -4.46
CA THR A 658 -39.53 -34.43 -4.34
C THR A 658 -38.82 -35.06 -5.54
N GLU A 659 -39.40 -36.10 -6.10
CA GLU A 659 -38.89 -36.76 -7.30
C GLU A 659 -39.00 -35.86 -8.54
N ASP A 660 -40.08 -35.09 -8.69
CA ASP A 660 -40.21 -34.10 -9.77
C ASP A 660 -39.09 -33.05 -9.68
N VAL A 661 -38.75 -32.60 -8.47
CA VAL A 661 -37.67 -31.62 -8.25
C VAL A 661 -36.30 -32.21 -8.60
N ARG A 662 -36.04 -33.48 -8.24
CA ARG A 662 -34.80 -34.17 -8.61
C ARG A 662 -34.66 -34.36 -10.11
N VAL A 663 -35.73 -34.77 -10.79
CA VAL A 663 -35.74 -34.90 -12.25
C VAL A 663 -35.45 -33.55 -12.89
N ARG A 664 -36.13 -32.49 -12.44
CA ARG A 664 -35.93 -31.15 -12.99
C ARG A 664 -34.51 -30.62 -12.78
N ARG A 665 -33.93 -30.87 -11.61
CA ARG A 665 -32.53 -30.55 -11.32
C ARG A 665 -31.57 -31.27 -12.27
N ALA A 666 -31.79 -32.57 -12.50
CA ALA A 666 -30.97 -33.34 -13.44
C ALA A 666 -31.10 -32.85 -14.89
N GLU A 667 -32.27 -32.35 -15.30
CA GLU A 667 -32.47 -31.75 -16.63
C GLU A 667 -31.76 -30.41 -16.80
N LEU A 668 -31.63 -29.63 -15.72
CA LEU A 668 -30.97 -28.32 -15.70
C LEU A 668 -29.48 -28.42 -15.34
N ASP A 669 -28.98 -29.63 -15.05
CA ASP A 669 -27.58 -29.85 -14.75
C ASP A 669 -26.74 -29.70 -16.01
N GLU A 670 -25.70 -28.87 -15.92
CA GLU A 670 -24.86 -28.52 -17.07
C GLU A 670 -23.40 -28.82 -16.75
N SER A 671 -22.69 -29.42 -17.71
CA SER A 671 -21.25 -29.68 -17.56
C SER A 671 -20.42 -28.40 -17.39
N ASN A 672 -20.87 -27.27 -17.96
CA ASN A 672 -20.21 -25.97 -17.87
C ASN A 672 -21.24 -24.83 -17.76
N PRO A 673 -21.76 -24.54 -16.55
CA PRO A 673 -22.84 -23.55 -16.36
C PRO A 673 -22.50 -22.13 -16.86
N MET A 674 -21.22 -21.74 -16.82
CA MET A 674 -20.74 -20.44 -17.31
C MET A 674 -21.00 -20.21 -18.81
N LEU A 675 -21.09 -21.28 -19.62
CA LEU A 675 -21.31 -21.21 -21.07
C LEU A 675 -22.67 -21.76 -21.50
N GLY A 676 -23.54 -22.09 -20.54
CA GLY A 676 -24.76 -22.85 -20.76
C GLY A 676 -26.01 -22.04 -21.07
N HIS A 677 -27.16 -22.55 -20.62
CA HIS A 677 -28.49 -22.03 -20.89
C HIS A 677 -28.88 -20.93 -19.90
N ARG A 678 -28.34 -19.74 -20.17
CA ARG A 678 -28.43 -18.58 -19.27
C ARG A 678 -28.55 -17.25 -20.07
N GLY A 679 -28.72 -16.13 -19.38
CA GLY A 679 -28.81 -14.80 -20.00
C GLY A 679 -29.82 -14.70 -21.14
N CYS A 680 -29.45 -14.06 -22.27
CA CYS A 680 -30.37 -13.89 -23.41
C CYS A 680 -30.90 -15.21 -24.00
N ARG A 681 -30.18 -16.33 -23.86
CA ARG A 681 -30.61 -17.64 -24.39
C ARG A 681 -31.82 -18.14 -23.62
N LEU A 682 -31.77 -17.98 -22.29
CA LEU A 682 -32.87 -18.30 -21.39
C LEU A 682 -34.09 -17.42 -21.72
N ALA A 683 -33.88 -16.12 -21.91
CA ALA A 683 -34.96 -15.19 -22.25
C ALA A 683 -35.53 -15.39 -23.67
N ILE A 684 -34.77 -16.00 -24.60
CA ILE A 684 -35.29 -16.41 -25.91
C ILE A 684 -36.12 -17.68 -25.79
N ALA A 685 -35.69 -18.64 -24.97
CA ALA A 685 -36.41 -19.88 -24.73
C ALA A 685 -37.71 -19.65 -23.93
N TYR A 686 -37.67 -18.72 -22.97
CA TYR A 686 -38.77 -18.37 -22.07
C TYR A 686 -39.01 -16.85 -22.07
N PRO A 687 -39.62 -16.30 -23.14
CA PRO A 687 -39.87 -14.87 -23.32
C PRO A 687 -40.60 -14.20 -22.15
N GLU A 688 -41.48 -14.94 -21.47
CA GLU A 688 -42.27 -14.46 -20.34
C GLU A 688 -41.41 -13.98 -19.16
N ILE A 689 -40.17 -14.47 -19.00
CA ILE A 689 -39.23 -13.98 -17.98
C ILE A 689 -38.84 -12.53 -18.31
N CYS A 690 -38.43 -12.26 -19.57
CA CYS A 690 -38.11 -10.92 -20.03
C CYS A 690 -39.32 -9.99 -19.95
N GLU A 691 -40.51 -10.48 -20.30
CA GLU A 691 -41.76 -9.72 -20.22
C GLU A 691 -42.05 -9.26 -18.79
N MET A 692 -41.94 -10.16 -17.81
CA MET A 692 -42.18 -9.86 -16.40
C MET A 692 -41.20 -8.80 -15.90
N GLN A 693 -39.90 -8.96 -16.17
CA GLN A 693 -38.88 -8.01 -15.73
C GLN A 693 -39.05 -6.65 -16.40
N ALA A 694 -39.30 -6.60 -17.72
CA ALA A 694 -39.58 -5.36 -18.42
C ALA A 694 -40.82 -4.66 -17.85
N ARG A 695 -41.88 -5.42 -17.53
CA ARG A 695 -43.09 -4.87 -16.91
C ARG A 695 -42.81 -4.28 -15.53
N ALA A 696 -42.05 -5.00 -14.69
CA ALA A 696 -41.64 -4.50 -13.37
C ALA A 696 -40.90 -3.15 -13.47
N ILE A 697 -39.95 -3.04 -14.40
CA ILE A 697 -39.16 -1.83 -14.65
C ILE A 697 -40.07 -0.66 -15.05
N PHE A 698 -40.91 -0.86 -16.07
CA PHE A 698 -41.71 0.23 -16.64
C PHE A 698 -42.90 0.63 -15.75
N GLU A 699 -43.47 -0.30 -14.98
CA GLU A 699 -44.50 0.06 -13.98
C GLU A 699 -43.90 0.92 -12.87
N ALA A 700 -42.74 0.53 -12.33
CA ALA A 700 -42.04 1.31 -11.32
C ALA A 700 -41.64 2.69 -11.85
N GLN A 701 -41.15 2.76 -13.09
CA GLN A 701 -40.84 4.02 -13.76
C GLN A 701 -42.08 4.93 -13.87
N ALA A 702 -43.22 4.38 -14.31
CA ALA A 702 -44.46 5.13 -14.46
C ALA A 702 -44.97 5.69 -13.13
N GLU A 703 -44.85 4.93 -12.04
CA GLU A 703 -45.23 5.34 -10.69
C GLU A 703 -44.37 6.51 -10.19
N ILE A 704 -43.05 6.39 -10.29
CA ILE A 704 -42.10 7.45 -9.90
C ILE A 704 -42.30 8.73 -10.72
N MET A 705 -42.56 8.60 -12.03
CA MET A 705 -42.83 9.78 -12.87
C MET A 705 -44.15 10.46 -12.52
N LYS A 706 -45.17 9.72 -12.04
CA LYS A 706 -46.43 10.31 -11.55
C LYS A 706 -46.26 11.06 -10.23
N GLU A 707 -45.25 10.71 -9.43
CA GLU A 707 -44.84 11.45 -8.23
C GLU A 707 -44.06 12.74 -8.54
N GLY A 708 -43.76 13.01 -9.83
CA GLY A 708 -43.03 14.21 -10.27
C GLY A 708 -41.52 14.06 -10.30
N LYS A 709 -41.00 12.85 -10.06
CA LYS A 709 -39.58 12.52 -10.15
C LYS A 709 -39.17 12.08 -11.56
N LYS A 710 -37.86 11.95 -11.81
CA LYS A 710 -37.31 11.52 -13.10
C LYS A 710 -36.63 10.16 -12.97
N ALA A 711 -37.03 9.22 -13.84
CA ALA A 711 -36.43 7.89 -13.91
C ALA A 711 -35.98 7.59 -15.35
N PHE A 712 -34.72 7.16 -15.50
CA PHE A 712 -34.07 6.86 -16.78
C PHE A 712 -33.52 5.42 -16.80
N PRO A 713 -34.40 4.40 -16.92
CA PRO A 713 -33.95 3.03 -17.03
C PRO A 713 -33.25 2.75 -18.37
N GLU A 714 -32.13 2.02 -18.28
CA GLU A 714 -31.43 1.43 -19.41
C GLU A 714 -31.49 -0.10 -19.24
N VAL A 715 -32.27 -0.79 -20.07
CA VAL A 715 -32.46 -2.25 -19.95
C VAL A 715 -31.34 -2.97 -20.70
N MET A 716 -30.50 -3.71 -19.97
CA MET A 716 -29.35 -4.42 -20.52
C MET A 716 -29.63 -5.93 -20.66
N VAL A 717 -29.42 -6.44 -21.87
CA VAL A 717 -29.60 -7.87 -22.18
C VAL A 717 -28.27 -8.62 -22.02
N PRO A 718 -28.15 -9.56 -21.07
CA PRO A 718 -26.89 -10.27 -20.81
C PRO A 718 -26.55 -11.29 -21.90
N LEU A 719 -25.24 -11.53 -22.09
CA LEU A 719 -24.68 -12.65 -22.87
C LEU A 719 -24.99 -12.69 -24.38
N VAL A 720 -25.39 -11.55 -24.95
CA VAL A 720 -25.62 -11.42 -26.41
C VAL A 720 -24.32 -11.66 -27.17
N SER A 721 -24.36 -12.55 -28.17
CA SER A 721 -23.25 -12.79 -29.10
C SER A 721 -23.61 -12.41 -30.54
N LEU A 722 -24.91 -12.39 -30.88
CA LEU A 722 -25.43 -12.11 -32.21
C LEU A 722 -26.44 -10.96 -32.17
N LYS A 723 -26.41 -10.10 -33.21
CA LYS A 723 -27.38 -9.01 -33.39
C LYS A 723 -28.84 -9.48 -33.28
N LYS A 724 -29.15 -10.69 -33.76
CA LYS A 724 -30.51 -11.21 -33.76
C LYS A 724 -31.01 -11.57 -32.36
N GLU A 725 -30.13 -12.01 -31.46
CA GLU A 725 -30.49 -12.33 -30.07
C GLU A 725 -30.96 -11.06 -29.34
N LEU A 726 -30.20 -9.97 -29.44
CA LEU A 726 -30.59 -8.67 -28.91
C LEU A 726 -31.87 -8.14 -29.56
N GLN A 727 -32.02 -8.28 -30.88
CA GLN A 727 -33.21 -7.79 -31.57
C GLN A 727 -34.48 -8.48 -31.05
N VAL A 728 -34.46 -9.79 -30.83
CA VAL A 728 -35.62 -10.53 -30.31
C VAL A 728 -36.00 -10.04 -28.91
N GLN A 729 -35.01 -9.85 -28.03
CA GLN A 729 -35.25 -9.36 -26.68
C GLN A 729 -35.75 -7.90 -26.68
N LYS A 730 -35.15 -7.05 -27.53
CA LYS A 730 -35.59 -5.67 -27.70
C LYS A 730 -37.04 -5.57 -28.18
N GLU A 731 -37.46 -6.41 -29.12
CA GLU A 731 -38.84 -6.43 -29.61
C GLU A 731 -39.84 -6.76 -28.48
N ILE A 732 -39.46 -7.63 -27.54
CA ILE A 732 -40.26 -7.95 -26.35
C ILE A 732 -40.31 -6.75 -25.39
N ILE A 733 -39.15 -6.18 -25.04
CA ILE A 733 -39.03 -5.04 -24.11
C ILE A 733 -39.80 -3.83 -24.65
N ASP A 734 -39.59 -3.47 -25.92
CA ASP A 734 -40.24 -2.31 -26.56
C ASP A 734 -41.77 -2.51 -26.65
N ARG A 735 -42.25 -3.76 -26.78
CA ARG A 735 -43.69 -4.06 -26.76
C ARG A 735 -44.27 -3.85 -25.36
N VAL A 736 -43.64 -4.43 -24.33
CA VAL A 736 -44.11 -4.30 -22.93
C VAL A 736 -44.07 -2.84 -22.49
N ALA A 737 -43.04 -2.07 -22.86
CA ALA A 737 -42.98 -0.63 -22.61
C ALA A 737 -44.22 0.10 -23.16
N LYS A 738 -44.59 -0.16 -24.42
CA LYS A 738 -45.77 0.45 -25.06
C LYS A 738 -47.09 0.04 -24.41
N GLU A 739 -47.19 -1.20 -23.96
CA GLU A 739 -48.35 -1.69 -23.20
C GLU A 739 -48.50 -0.89 -21.89
N VAL A 740 -47.42 -0.77 -21.11
CA VAL A 740 -47.42 0.00 -19.85
C VAL A 740 -47.67 1.50 -20.10
N MET A 741 -47.04 2.12 -21.11
CA MET A 741 -47.30 3.51 -21.49
C MET A 741 -48.79 3.76 -21.76
N LYS A 742 -49.43 2.85 -22.49
CA LYS A 742 -50.86 2.95 -22.83
C LYS A 742 -51.75 2.76 -21.61
N GLU A 743 -51.43 1.80 -20.74
CA GLU A 743 -52.18 1.54 -19.51
C GLU A 743 -52.07 2.69 -18.51
N GLN A 744 -50.88 3.27 -18.38
CA GLN A 744 -50.57 4.29 -17.38
C GLN A 744 -50.82 5.72 -17.88
N GLY A 745 -50.97 5.91 -19.20
CA GLY A 745 -51.23 7.20 -19.83
C GLY A 745 -50.04 8.16 -19.79
N ILE A 746 -48.81 7.62 -19.79
CA ILE A 746 -47.56 8.38 -19.66
C ILE A 746 -46.53 7.90 -20.69
N ASP A 747 -45.71 8.82 -21.19
CA ASP A 747 -44.57 8.48 -22.03
C ASP A 747 -43.35 8.15 -21.17
N LEU A 748 -42.72 7.01 -21.43
CA LEU A 748 -41.64 6.45 -20.64
C LEU A 748 -40.32 6.49 -21.44
N PRO A 749 -39.35 7.36 -21.08
CA PRO A 749 -38.05 7.36 -21.74
C PRO A 749 -37.20 6.18 -21.25
N TYR A 750 -36.61 5.41 -22.17
CA TYR A 750 -35.71 4.30 -21.81
C TYR A 750 -34.72 4.00 -22.94
N MET A 751 -33.69 3.23 -22.61
CA MET A 751 -32.77 2.63 -23.57
C MET A 751 -32.78 1.11 -23.44
N VAL A 752 -32.40 0.42 -24.51
CA VAL A 752 -32.18 -1.04 -24.51
C VAL A 752 -30.79 -1.29 -25.11
N GLY A 753 -29.96 -2.01 -24.36
CA GLY A 753 -28.53 -2.24 -24.65
C GLY A 753 -28.15 -3.71 -24.67
#